data_AF-A0A753FXU3-F1
#
_entry.id   AF-A0A753FXU3-F1
#
_cell.length_a   1.000
_cell.length_b   1.000
_cell.length_c   1.000
_cell.angle_alpha   90.00
_cell.angle_beta   90.00
_cell.angle_gamma   90.00
#
_symmetry.space_group_name_H-M   'P 1'
#
loop_
_entity.id
_entity.type
_entity.pdbx_description
1 polymer ?
#
loop_
_entity_poly.entity_id
_entity_poly.type
_entity_poly.pdbx_seq_one_letter_code
_entity_poly.pdbx_strand_id
1 'polypeptide(L)'
;MNQSLLVTKRDGRTERINLDKIHRVLDWAAEGLNNVSVSQVELRSHIQFYDGIKTSDIHETIIKAAADLISRDAPDYQYLAARLAIFHLRKKAFGQFEPPALYHHVVKMVELGKYDNHLLEDYTEEEFKQMDSFIVHDRDMTFSYAAVKQLEGKYLVQNRVTGEIYESAQFLYILVAACLFSNYPRETRLDYVKRFYDAVSTFKISLPTPIMSGVRTPTRQFSSCVLIECGDSLDSINATSSAIVKYVSQRAGIGINAGRIRALGSPIRGGEAFHTGCIPFYKHFQTAVKSCSQGGVRGGAATLFYPMWHLEVESLLVLKNNRGVEGNRVRHMDYGVQINKLMYTRLLKGGDITLFSPSDVPGLYDAFFADQDEFERLYVKYENDDSIRKQRVKAVELFSLMMQERASTGRIYIQNVDHCNTHSPFDPVVAPVRQSNLCLEIALPTKPLHDVNDENGEIALCTLSAFNLGAIKTLDELEELAILAVRALDALLDYQDYPIPAAKRGAMGRRTLGIGVINFAYWLAKNGKRYSDGSANNLTHKTFEAIQYYLLKASNELAKEQGACPWFNETTYAKGILPIDTYKKDLDAIVNEPLHYDWEQLRESIKTHGLRNSTLSALMPSETSSQISNATNGIEPPRGYVSIKASKDGILRQVVPDYEHLKDAYELLWEMPNNDGYLQLVGIMQKFIDQSISANTNYDPSRFPSGKVPMQQLLKDLLTAYKFGVKTLYYQNTRDGAEDAQDDLAPSIQDDGCESGACKI
;
A
#
# COMPACT_ATOMS: atom_id res chain seq x y z
N MET A 1 48.75 30.96 -4.34
CA MET A 1 49.17 29.94 -3.36
C MET A 1 48.35 28.70 -3.63
N ASN A 2 48.83 27.83 -4.53
CA ASN A 2 48.17 26.59 -4.93
C ASN A 2 48.51 25.49 -3.92
N GLN A 3 47.76 25.37 -2.83
CA GLN A 3 47.70 24.09 -2.13
C GLN A 3 46.87 23.16 -3.01
N SER A 4 47.55 22.28 -3.75
CA SER A 4 46.89 21.28 -4.59
C SER A 4 46.23 20.25 -3.67
N LEU A 5 44.91 20.35 -3.50
CA LEU A 5 44.11 19.38 -2.75
C LEU A 5 44.39 17.96 -3.25
N LEU A 6 44.72 17.06 -2.31
CA LEU A 6 44.82 15.63 -2.55
C LEU A 6 43.47 14.97 -2.26
N VAL A 7 43.15 13.90 -2.99
CA VAL A 7 41.94 13.09 -2.81
C VAL A 7 42.30 11.64 -2.55
N THR A 8 41.56 11.00 -1.66
CA THR A 8 41.75 9.58 -1.31
C THR A 8 40.82 8.70 -2.15
N LYS A 9 41.41 7.84 -2.98
CA LYS A 9 40.72 6.87 -3.83
C LYS A 9 40.12 5.73 -3.00
N ARG A 10 39.19 4.99 -3.61
CA ARG A 10 38.54 3.83 -2.95
C ARG A 10 39.52 2.71 -2.60
N ASP A 11 40.65 2.62 -3.28
CA ASP A 11 41.74 1.67 -3.01
C ASP A 11 42.79 2.21 -2.01
N GLY A 12 42.54 3.39 -1.41
CA GLY A 12 43.41 4.03 -0.43
C GLY A 12 44.55 4.87 -1.03
N ARG A 13 44.73 4.88 -2.36
CA ARG A 13 45.75 5.74 -2.99
C ARG A 13 45.35 7.22 -2.94
N THR A 14 46.34 8.10 -2.82
CA THR A 14 46.14 9.55 -2.91
C THR A 14 46.55 10.07 -4.28
N GLU A 15 45.70 10.89 -4.91
CA GLU A 15 46.01 11.59 -6.16
C GLU A 15 45.63 13.07 -6.05
N ARG A 16 46.12 13.91 -6.98
CA ARG A 16 45.66 15.31 -7.05
C ARG A 16 44.20 15.36 -7.48
N ILE A 17 43.43 16.28 -6.90
CA ILE A 17 42.06 16.55 -7.35
C ILE A 17 42.07 16.90 -8.85
N ASN A 18 41.13 16.32 -9.59
CA ASN A 18 40.95 16.60 -11.01
C ASN A 18 39.53 17.16 -11.21
N LEU A 19 39.44 18.48 -11.27
CA LEU A 19 38.17 19.18 -11.42
C LEU A 19 37.55 18.93 -12.81
N ASP A 20 38.36 18.78 -13.86
CA ASP A 20 37.86 18.47 -15.21
C ASP A 20 37.11 17.13 -15.26
N LYS A 21 37.52 16.14 -14.44
CA LYS A 21 36.78 14.87 -14.31
C LYS A 21 35.43 15.07 -13.64
N ILE A 22 35.33 15.96 -12.65
CA ILE A 22 34.07 16.27 -11.98
C ILE A 22 33.16 17.01 -12.95
N HIS A 23 33.68 18.02 -13.64
CA HIS A 23 32.97 18.79 -14.66
C HIS A 23 32.37 17.89 -15.74
N ARG A 24 33.18 16.98 -16.33
CA ARG A 24 32.69 16.04 -17.36
C ARG A 24 31.57 15.11 -16.87
N VAL A 25 31.59 14.71 -15.60
CA VAL A 25 30.52 13.87 -15.03
C VAL A 25 29.26 14.70 -14.81
N LEU A 26 29.39 15.96 -14.39
CA LEU A 26 28.26 16.88 -14.25
C LEU A 26 27.65 17.22 -15.62
N ASP A 27 28.46 17.51 -16.63
CA ASP A 27 28.02 17.76 -18.01
C ASP A 27 27.26 16.57 -18.58
N TRP A 28 27.80 15.36 -18.40
CA TRP A 28 27.11 14.13 -18.77
C TRP A 28 25.76 13.98 -18.05
N ALA A 29 25.72 14.23 -16.74
CA ALA A 29 24.47 14.14 -15.99
C ALA A 29 23.45 15.22 -16.41
N ALA A 30 23.91 16.38 -16.86
CA ALA A 30 23.09 17.50 -17.33
C ALA A 30 22.57 17.34 -18.77
N GLU A 31 23.04 16.35 -19.53
CA GLU A 31 22.70 16.19 -20.94
C GLU A 31 21.17 16.09 -21.17
N GLY A 32 20.64 16.97 -22.02
CA GLY A 32 19.22 17.02 -22.37
C GLY A 32 18.29 17.56 -21.28
N LEU A 33 18.82 18.09 -20.18
CA LEU A 33 18.04 18.71 -19.10
C LEU A 33 17.92 20.24 -19.30
N ASN A 34 16.78 20.79 -18.91
CA ASN A 34 16.48 22.22 -19.00
C ASN A 34 16.67 22.91 -17.63
N ASN A 35 17.03 24.19 -17.64
CA ASN A 35 17.16 25.03 -16.42
C ASN A 35 18.07 24.46 -15.32
N VAL A 36 19.07 23.65 -15.68
CA VAL A 36 20.11 23.16 -14.76
C VAL A 36 21.44 23.89 -15.03
N SER A 37 22.23 24.13 -13.97
CA SER A 37 23.54 24.79 -14.05
C SER A 37 24.63 23.93 -13.42
N VAL A 38 25.51 23.39 -14.26
CA VAL A 38 26.70 22.63 -13.84
C VAL A 38 27.56 23.48 -12.91
N SER A 39 27.84 24.74 -13.29
CA SER A 39 28.65 25.66 -12.49
C SER A 39 28.05 25.94 -11.11
N GLN A 40 26.72 25.99 -10.98
CA GLN A 40 26.08 26.19 -9.68
C GLN A 40 26.27 24.98 -8.76
N VAL A 41 26.20 23.76 -9.30
CA VAL A 41 26.48 22.52 -8.55
C VAL A 41 27.95 22.48 -8.13
N GLU A 42 28.87 22.82 -9.02
CA GLU A 42 30.31 22.89 -8.72
C GLU A 42 30.62 23.89 -7.60
N LEU A 43 30.11 25.12 -7.70
CA LEU A 43 30.34 26.16 -6.71
C LEU A 43 29.84 25.74 -5.32
N ARG A 44 28.63 25.18 -5.23
CA ARG A 44 28.06 24.69 -3.95
C ARG A 44 28.83 23.51 -3.37
N SER A 45 29.42 22.68 -4.22
CA SER A 45 30.16 21.48 -3.81
C SER A 45 31.60 21.79 -3.41
N HIS A 46 32.31 22.61 -4.19
CA HIS A 46 33.72 22.92 -4.00
C HIS A 46 34.02 23.57 -2.65
N ILE A 47 33.07 24.35 -2.12
CA ILE A 47 33.18 24.97 -0.78
C ILE A 47 33.34 23.91 0.33
N GLN A 48 32.87 22.68 0.10
CA GLN A 48 32.91 21.60 1.08
C GLN A 48 34.12 20.66 0.91
N PHE A 49 34.96 20.88 -0.11
CA PHE A 49 36.14 20.03 -0.35
C PHE A 49 37.30 20.41 0.57
N TYR A 50 37.96 19.40 1.13
CA TYR A 50 39.10 19.54 2.03
C TYR A 50 40.22 18.59 1.62
N ASP A 51 41.45 18.84 2.09
CA ASP A 51 42.61 18.04 1.72
C ASP A 51 42.48 16.60 2.27
N GLY A 52 42.75 15.62 1.41
CA GLY A 52 42.59 14.19 1.73
C GLY A 52 41.15 13.66 1.63
N ILE A 53 40.18 14.47 1.20
CA ILE A 53 38.78 14.05 1.04
C ILE A 53 38.66 12.76 0.22
N LYS A 54 37.79 11.85 0.65
CA LYS A 54 37.56 10.60 -0.07
C LYS A 54 36.76 10.86 -1.35
N THR A 55 37.09 10.13 -2.41
CA THR A 55 36.33 10.18 -3.66
C THR A 55 34.87 9.71 -3.53
N SER A 56 34.51 8.97 -2.48
CA SER A 56 33.10 8.71 -2.13
C SER A 56 32.39 9.99 -1.73
N ASP A 57 33.03 10.79 -0.88
CA ASP A 57 32.44 11.96 -0.23
C ASP A 57 32.31 13.11 -1.23
N ILE A 58 33.24 13.20 -2.20
CA ILE A 58 33.10 14.11 -3.36
C ILE A 58 31.80 13.83 -4.12
N HIS A 59 31.49 12.55 -4.41
CA HIS A 59 30.26 12.20 -5.12
C HIS A 59 29.01 12.52 -4.30
N GLU A 60 28.97 12.15 -3.02
CA GLU A 60 27.83 12.46 -2.14
C GLU A 60 27.60 13.97 -2.03
N THR A 61 28.69 14.76 -2.00
CA THR A 61 28.63 16.23 -1.98
C THR A 61 27.99 16.81 -3.24
N ILE A 62 28.43 16.39 -4.44
CA ILE A 62 27.85 16.89 -5.70
C ILE A 62 26.41 16.43 -5.90
N ILE A 63 26.08 15.20 -5.46
CA ILE A 63 24.71 14.67 -5.48
C ILE A 63 23.81 15.53 -4.60
N LYS A 64 24.24 15.82 -3.37
CA LYS A 64 23.49 16.65 -2.43
C LYS A 64 23.34 18.08 -2.93
N ALA A 65 24.41 18.67 -3.47
CA ALA A 65 24.36 20.02 -4.03
C ALA A 65 23.35 20.14 -5.19
N ALA A 66 23.27 19.12 -6.05
CA ALA A 66 22.25 19.04 -7.10
C ALA A 66 20.84 18.82 -6.52
N ALA A 67 20.69 17.92 -5.55
CA ALA A 67 19.40 17.63 -4.92
C ALA A 67 18.80 18.82 -4.17
N ASP A 68 19.66 19.66 -3.56
CA ASP A 68 19.25 20.89 -2.86
C ASP A 68 18.79 21.99 -3.82
N LEU A 69 19.02 21.85 -5.13
CA LEU A 69 18.55 22.76 -6.16
C LEU A 69 17.22 22.34 -6.80
N ILE A 70 16.67 21.18 -6.42
CA ILE A 70 15.35 20.73 -6.89
C ILE A 70 14.29 21.72 -6.41
N SER A 71 13.62 22.37 -7.36
CA SER A 71 12.58 23.35 -7.11
C SER A 71 11.48 23.28 -8.17
N ARG A 72 10.45 24.13 -8.02
CA ARG A 72 9.41 24.32 -9.04
C ARG A 72 9.95 24.93 -10.33
N ASP A 73 10.90 25.85 -10.22
CA ASP A 73 11.46 26.59 -11.37
C ASP A 73 12.52 25.80 -12.13
N ALA A 74 13.13 24.81 -11.49
CA ALA A 74 14.14 23.94 -12.07
C ALA A 74 13.92 22.47 -11.65
N PRO A 75 12.82 21.83 -12.12
CA PRO A 75 12.48 20.47 -11.73
C PRO A 75 13.50 19.43 -12.21
N ASP A 76 14.19 19.70 -13.32
CA ASP A 76 15.15 18.78 -13.94
C ASP A 76 16.40 18.51 -13.09
N TYR A 77 16.67 19.31 -12.05
CA TYR A 77 17.66 18.94 -11.03
C TYR A 77 17.37 17.58 -10.39
N GLN A 78 16.11 17.13 -10.39
CA GLN A 78 15.75 15.79 -9.90
C GLN A 78 16.37 14.68 -10.74
N TYR A 79 16.55 14.89 -12.04
CA TYR A 79 17.19 13.94 -12.95
C TYR A 79 18.71 14.08 -12.91
N LEU A 80 19.23 15.32 -12.81
CA LEU A 80 20.66 15.55 -12.65
C LEU A 80 21.20 14.86 -11.39
N ALA A 81 20.56 15.09 -10.24
CA ALA A 81 20.92 14.45 -8.98
C ALA A 81 20.76 12.92 -9.04
N ALA A 82 19.72 12.42 -9.72
CA ALA A 82 19.52 10.98 -9.92
C ALA A 82 20.64 10.33 -10.73
N ARG A 83 21.02 10.93 -11.87
CA ARG A 83 22.07 10.40 -12.76
C ARG A 83 23.42 10.36 -12.06
N LEU A 84 23.74 11.39 -11.26
CA LEU A 84 24.93 11.41 -10.40
C LEU A 84 24.88 10.29 -9.34
N ALA A 85 23.72 10.09 -8.70
CA ALA A 85 23.53 9.02 -7.73
C ALA A 85 23.63 7.62 -8.35
N ILE A 86 23.08 7.41 -9.55
CA ILE A 86 23.25 6.15 -10.29
C ILE A 86 24.72 5.93 -10.65
N PHE A 87 25.43 6.94 -11.17
CA PHE A 87 26.85 6.83 -11.46
C PHE A 87 27.64 6.40 -10.22
N HIS A 88 27.32 6.99 -9.07
CA HIS A 88 27.91 6.63 -7.79
C HIS A 88 27.59 5.19 -7.36
N LEU A 89 26.34 4.76 -7.51
CA LEU A 89 25.87 3.39 -7.21
C LEU A 89 26.53 2.34 -8.11
N ARG A 90 26.65 2.59 -9.42
CA ARG A 90 27.37 1.70 -10.35
C ARG A 90 28.82 1.50 -9.90
N LYS A 91 29.50 2.58 -9.51
CA LYS A 91 30.86 2.50 -8.94
C LYS A 91 30.91 1.76 -7.60
N LYS A 92 29.89 1.91 -6.74
CA LYS A 92 29.75 1.16 -5.47
C LYS A 92 29.60 -0.34 -5.73
N ALA A 93 28.71 -0.75 -6.64
CA ALA A 93 28.42 -2.17 -6.89
C ALA A 93 29.46 -2.89 -7.76
N PHE A 94 29.99 -2.20 -8.78
CA PHE A 94 30.79 -2.84 -9.84
C PHE A 94 32.21 -2.30 -9.97
N GLY A 95 32.58 -1.23 -9.24
CA GLY A 95 33.87 -0.54 -9.40
C GLY A 95 34.01 0.28 -10.70
N GLN A 96 33.10 0.10 -11.66
CA GLN A 96 33.02 0.79 -12.94
C GLN A 96 31.59 1.28 -13.23
N PHE A 97 31.38 1.98 -14.35
CA PHE A 97 30.04 2.47 -14.71
C PHE A 97 29.23 1.39 -15.44
N GLU A 98 29.87 0.72 -16.41
CA GLU A 98 29.27 -0.39 -17.17
C GLU A 98 29.03 -1.61 -16.28
N PRO A 99 27.80 -2.12 -16.19
CA PRO A 99 27.52 -3.34 -15.43
C PRO A 99 28.19 -4.54 -16.09
N PRO A 100 28.56 -5.57 -15.30
CA PRO A 100 29.03 -6.84 -15.86
C PRO A 100 27.93 -7.56 -16.65
N ALA A 101 28.27 -8.53 -17.50
CA ALA A 101 27.27 -9.38 -18.15
C ALA A 101 26.37 -10.10 -17.12
N LEU A 102 25.09 -10.27 -17.44
CA LEU A 102 24.08 -10.76 -16.49
C LEU A 102 24.47 -12.10 -15.87
N TYR A 103 24.92 -13.06 -16.68
CA TYR A 103 25.33 -14.38 -16.19
C TYR A 103 26.44 -14.31 -15.14
N HIS A 104 27.52 -13.56 -15.42
CA HIS A 104 28.65 -13.40 -14.50
C HIS A 104 28.23 -12.69 -13.21
N HIS A 105 27.31 -11.73 -13.31
CA HIS A 105 26.74 -11.08 -12.13
C HIS A 105 25.97 -12.08 -11.26
N VAL A 106 25.08 -12.87 -11.85
CA VAL A 106 24.27 -13.86 -11.13
C VAL A 106 25.14 -14.91 -10.46
N VAL A 107 26.14 -15.48 -11.17
CA VAL A 107 27.09 -16.44 -10.60
C VAL A 107 27.77 -15.88 -9.36
N LYS A 108 28.34 -14.67 -9.45
CA LYS A 108 29.00 -14.01 -8.31
C LYS A 108 28.03 -13.79 -7.14
N MET A 109 26.80 -13.36 -7.41
CA MET A 109 25.82 -13.08 -6.35
C MET A 109 25.29 -14.35 -5.67
N VAL A 110 25.18 -15.45 -6.42
CA VAL A 110 24.86 -16.78 -5.87
C VAL A 110 26.01 -17.30 -4.99
N GLU A 111 27.26 -17.19 -5.43
CA GLU A 111 28.44 -17.55 -4.63
C GLU A 111 28.54 -16.75 -3.32
N LEU A 112 28.13 -15.48 -3.33
CA LEU A 112 28.06 -14.62 -2.14
C LEU A 112 26.81 -14.87 -1.27
N GLY A 113 25.92 -15.78 -1.68
CA GLY A 113 24.66 -16.09 -0.99
C GLY A 113 23.65 -14.93 -0.97
N LYS A 114 23.75 -14.01 -1.95
CA LYS A 114 22.87 -12.85 -2.08
C LYS A 114 21.68 -13.11 -2.99
N TYR A 115 21.87 -13.91 -4.04
CA TYR A 115 20.80 -14.42 -4.88
C TYR A 115 20.52 -15.89 -4.59
N ASP A 116 19.30 -16.33 -4.90
CA ASP A 116 18.89 -17.72 -4.75
C ASP A 116 19.49 -18.59 -5.87
N ASN A 117 19.97 -19.78 -5.50
CA ASN A 117 20.66 -20.72 -6.38
C ASN A 117 19.78 -21.20 -7.54
N HIS A 118 18.46 -21.23 -7.34
CA HIS A 118 17.52 -21.72 -8.36
C HIS A 118 17.62 -20.94 -9.69
N LEU A 119 18.09 -19.68 -9.67
CA LEU A 119 18.32 -18.91 -10.88
C LEU A 119 19.28 -19.60 -11.85
N LEU A 120 20.35 -20.23 -11.34
CA LEU A 120 21.33 -20.96 -12.15
C LEU A 120 20.88 -22.39 -12.49
N GLU A 121 19.88 -22.92 -11.76
CA GLU A 121 19.28 -24.23 -12.02
C GLU A 121 18.19 -24.12 -13.11
N ASP A 122 17.36 -23.08 -13.04
CA ASP A 122 16.20 -22.87 -13.91
C ASP A 122 16.58 -22.31 -15.29
N TYR A 123 17.68 -21.56 -15.37
CA TYR A 123 18.15 -20.88 -16.58
C TYR A 123 19.59 -21.25 -16.93
N THR A 124 19.79 -21.59 -18.20
CA THR A 124 21.12 -21.84 -18.75
C THR A 124 21.90 -20.54 -18.99
N GLU A 125 23.23 -20.64 -19.15
CA GLU A 125 24.07 -19.49 -19.52
C GLU A 125 23.58 -18.80 -20.80
N GLU A 126 23.12 -19.56 -21.79
CA GLU A 126 22.60 -19.00 -23.05
C GLU A 126 21.29 -18.24 -22.84
N GLU A 127 20.40 -18.75 -21.99
CA GLU A 127 19.17 -18.02 -21.62
C GLU A 127 19.50 -16.73 -20.85
N PHE A 128 20.55 -16.73 -20.00
CA PHE A 128 21.03 -15.49 -19.37
C PHE A 128 21.62 -14.51 -20.39
N LYS A 129 22.37 -14.97 -21.39
CA LYS A 129 22.86 -14.10 -22.49
C LYS A 129 21.71 -13.51 -23.29
N GLN A 130 20.66 -14.29 -23.53
CA GLN A 130 19.45 -13.79 -24.19
C GLN A 130 18.73 -12.76 -23.31
N MET A 131 18.58 -13.00 -22.01
CA MET A 131 18.03 -12.01 -21.07
C MET A 131 18.87 -10.73 -21.02
N ASP A 132 20.20 -10.83 -21.09
CA ASP A 132 21.11 -9.68 -21.13
C ASP A 132 20.81 -8.79 -22.36
N SER A 133 20.45 -9.40 -23.50
CA SER A 133 20.05 -8.66 -24.71
C SER A 133 18.72 -7.89 -24.57
N PHE A 134 17.89 -8.23 -23.58
CA PHE A 134 16.66 -7.51 -23.28
C PHE A 134 16.92 -6.26 -22.43
N ILE A 135 18.00 -6.27 -21.65
CA ILE A 135 18.29 -5.24 -20.67
C ILE A 135 18.69 -3.94 -21.36
N VAL A 136 18.08 -2.84 -20.92
CA VAL A 136 18.45 -1.48 -21.32
C VAL A 136 18.94 -0.72 -20.09
N HIS A 137 20.24 -0.78 -19.84
CA HIS A 137 20.88 -0.12 -18.68
C HIS A 137 20.68 1.40 -18.62
N ASP A 138 20.47 2.05 -19.77
CA ASP A 138 20.18 3.48 -19.86
C ASP A 138 18.82 3.87 -19.25
N ARG A 139 17.91 2.90 -19.04
CA ARG A 139 16.66 3.15 -18.30
C ARG A 139 16.92 3.62 -16.86
N ASP A 140 18.09 3.33 -16.28
CA ASP A 140 18.48 3.89 -14.98
C ASP A 140 18.55 5.43 -15.01
N MET A 141 18.74 6.06 -16.17
CA MET A 141 18.81 7.52 -16.33
C MET A 141 17.43 8.20 -16.33
N THR A 142 16.35 7.42 -16.29
CA THR A 142 14.95 7.92 -16.27
C THR A 142 14.40 8.12 -14.87
N PHE A 143 15.11 7.63 -13.84
CA PHE A 143 14.71 7.80 -12.44
C PHE A 143 14.85 9.25 -11.97
N SER A 144 13.93 9.69 -11.11
CA SER A 144 14.10 10.91 -10.31
C SER A 144 14.97 10.64 -9.08
N TYR A 145 15.50 11.70 -8.45
CA TYR A 145 16.40 11.56 -7.30
C TYR A 145 15.76 10.79 -6.14
N ALA A 146 14.48 11.07 -5.85
CA ALA A 146 13.72 10.36 -4.83
C ALA A 146 13.60 8.86 -5.16
N ALA A 147 13.41 8.49 -6.43
CA ALA A 147 13.38 7.09 -6.88
C ALA A 147 14.72 6.39 -6.58
N VAL A 148 15.85 7.01 -6.95
CA VAL A 148 17.19 6.44 -6.71
C VAL A 148 17.43 6.25 -5.21
N LYS A 149 16.97 7.19 -4.38
CA LYS A 149 17.08 7.07 -2.93
C LYS A 149 16.19 5.98 -2.33
N GLN A 150 15.02 5.69 -2.91
CA GLN A 150 14.25 4.50 -2.51
C GLN A 150 14.94 3.21 -2.96
N LEU A 151 15.53 3.18 -4.17
CA LEU A 151 16.30 2.02 -4.67
C LEU A 151 17.47 1.71 -3.75
N GLU A 152 18.34 2.70 -3.50
CA GLU A 152 19.48 2.59 -2.58
C GLU A 152 19.04 2.23 -1.17
N GLY A 153 18.04 2.93 -0.64
CA GLY A 153 17.65 2.78 0.76
C GLY A 153 16.88 1.50 1.07
N LYS A 154 16.16 0.90 0.11
CA LYS A 154 15.21 -0.19 0.40
C LYS A 154 15.23 -1.35 -0.57
N TYR A 155 15.44 -1.15 -1.87
CA TYR A 155 15.13 -2.16 -2.89
C TYR A 155 16.34 -2.92 -3.42
N LEU A 156 17.48 -2.24 -3.58
CA LEU A 156 18.68 -2.91 -4.08
C LEU A 156 19.22 -3.88 -3.03
N VAL A 157 19.63 -5.07 -3.46
CA VAL A 157 20.30 -6.06 -2.62
C VAL A 157 21.58 -5.46 -2.07
N GLN A 158 21.70 -5.48 -0.76
CA GLN A 158 22.74 -4.77 -0.03
C GLN A 158 23.02 -5.43 1.31
N ASN A 159 24.18 -5.12 1.87
CA ASN A 159 24.51 -5.43 3.24
C ASN A 159 24.10 -4.25 4.14
N ARG A 160 23.08 -4.46 4.96
CA ARG A 160 22.53 -3.42 5.85
C ARG A 160 23.48 -2.98 6.96
N VAL A 161 24.51 -3.76 7.26
CA VAL A 161 25.51 -3.45 8.30
C VAL A 161 26.69 -2.69 7.70
N THR A 162 27.24 -3.17 6.58
CA THR A 162 28.40 -2.52 5.94
C THR A 162 28.02 -1.37 5.01
N GLY A 163 26.76 -1.31 4.56
CA GLY A 163 26.28 -0.36 3.56
C GLY A 163 26.68 -0.71 2.12
N GLU A 164 27.24 -1.89 1.88
CA GLU A 164 27.65 -2.33 0.55
C GLU A 164 26.42 -2.65 -0.34
N ILE A 165 26.35 -2.02 -1.51
CA ILE A 165 25.32 -2.26 -2.54
C ILE A 165 25.88 -3.25 -3.57
N TYR A 166 25.11 -4.27 -3.96
CA TYR A 166 25.61 -5.35 -4.80
C TYR A 166 25.13 -5.32 -6.26
N GLU A 167 24.07 -4.56 -6.57
CA GLU A 167 23.36 -4.62 -7.86
C GLU A 167 22.89 -3.25 -8.36
N SER A 168 22.34 -3.22 -9.58
CA SER A 168 21.68 -2.06 -10.19
C SER A 168 20.20 -2.33 -10.45
N ALA A 169 19.42 -1.28 -10.75
CA ALA A 169 17.98 -1.40 -10.90
C ALA A 169 17.55 -2.29 -12.09
N GLN A 170 18.30 -2.29 -13.20
CA GLN A 170 17.95 -3.19 -14.30
C GLN A 170 18.16 -4.67 -13.98
N PHE A 171 19.18 -5.02 -13.20
CA PHE A 171 19.33 -6.40 -12.71
C PHE A 171 18.21 -6.78 -11.75
N LEU A 172 17.77 -5.85 -10.90
CA LEU A 172 16.57 -6.07 -10.10
C LEU A 172 15.37 -6.40 -10.99
N TYR A 173 15.06 -5.59 -12.00
CA TYR A 173 13.86 -5.80 -12.82
C TYR A 173 13.90 -7.11 -13.64
N ILE A 174 15.02 -7.41 -14.30
CA ILE A 174 15.12 -8.61 -15.14
C ILE A 174 15.11 -9.88 -14.30
N LEU A 175 15.74 -9.87 -13.10
CA LEU A 175 15.77 -11.03 -12.23
C LEU A 175 14.46 -11.23 -11.48
N VAL A 176 13.72 -10.16 -11.16
CA VAL A 176 12.33 -10.28 -10.71
C VAL A 176 11.50 -10.96 -11.80
N ALA A 177 11.60 -10.52 -13.06
CA ALA A 177 10.89 -11.17 -14.16
C ALA A 177 11.28 -12.65 -14.32
N ALA A 178 12.58 -12.96 -14.29
CA ALA A 178 13.09 -14.33 -14.40
C ALA A 178 12.57 -15.24 -13.27
N CYS A 179 12.62 -14.80 -12.01
CA CYS A 179 12.11 -15.60 -10.90
C CYS A 179 10.60 -15.85 -10.99
N LEU A 180 9.81 -14.82 -11.32
CA LEU A 180 8.34 -14.95 -11.36
C LEU A 180 7.87 -15.87 -12.49
N PHE A 181 8.61 -15.92 -13.61
CA PHE A 181 8.27 -16.76 -14.75
C PHE A 181 9.16 -18.00 -14.88
N SER A 182 9.96 -18.36 -13.87
CA SER A 182 10.94 -19.45 -14.00
C SER A 182 10.33 -20.81 -14.33
N ASN A 183 9.12 -21.07 -13.81
CA ASN A 183 8.36 -22.30 -14.03
C ASN A 183 7.51 -22.32 -15.32
N TYR A 184 7.55 -21.26 -16.14
CA TYR A 184 6.81 -21.25 -17.41
C TYR A 184 7.47 -22.15 -18.46
N PRO A 185 6.70 -22.68 -19.44
CA PRO A 185 7.25 -23.48 -20.53
C PRO A 185 8.33 -22.72 -21.30
N ARG A 186 9.44 -23.38 -21.65
CA ARG A 186 10.62 -22.74 -22.29
C ARG A 186 10.26 -21.97 -23.57
N GLU A 187 9.23 -22.42 -24.29
CA GLU A 187 8.72 -21.81 -25.52
C GLU A 187 8.16 -20.40 -25.32
N THR A 188 7.63 -20.10 -24.12
CA THR A 188 6.98 -18.82 -23.81
C THR A 188 7.64 -18.05 -22.66
N ARG A 189 8.46 -18.75 -21.84
CA ARG A 189 9.08 -18.21 -20.64
C ARG A 189 9.86 -16.92 -20.89
N LEU A 190 10.76 -16.91 -21.88
CA LEU A 190 11.60 -15.73 -22.15
C LEU A 190 10.81 -14.57 -22.80
N ASP A 191 9.74 -14.86 -23.51
CA ASP A 191 8.82 -13.82 -24.01
C ASP A 191 8.15 -13.10 -22.85
N TYR A 192 7.58 -13.84 -21.89
CA TYR A 192 7.00 -13.26 -20.68
C TYR A 192 8.03 -12.49 -19.85
N VAL A 193 9.23 -13.05 -19.66
CA VAL A 193 10.34 -12.36 -18.96
C VAL A 193 10.62 -11.01 -19.62
N LYS A 194 10.77 -10.97 -20.95
CA LYS A 194 11.03 -9.72 -21.69
C LYS A 194 9.87 -8.73 -21.55
N ARG A 195 8.63 -9.16 -21.83
CA ARG A 195 7.44 -8.29 -21.78
C ARG A 195 7.22 -7.72 -20.38
N PHE A 196 7.39 -8.54 -19.35
CA PHE A 196 7.27 -8.10 -17.97
C PHE A 196 8.41 -7.15 -17.58
N TYR A 197 9.66 -7.46 -17.93
CA TYR A 197 10.80 -6.57 -17.75
C TYR A 197 10.55 -5.19 -18.37
N ASP A 198 10.08 -5.16 -19.63
CA ASP A 198 9.73 -3.91 -20.32
C ASP A 198 8.63 -3.15 -19.57
N ALA A 199 7.57 -3.82 -19.12
CA ALA A 199 6.47 -3.19 -18.40
C ALA A 199 6.90 -2.57 -17.05
N VAL A 200 7.76 -3.25 -16.27
CA VAL A 200 8.19 -2.73 -14.95
C VAL A 200 9.31 -1.70 -15.05
N SER A 201 10.26 -1.88 -15.96
CA SER A 201 11.40 -0.95 -16.13
C SER A 201 11.03 0.32 -16.90
N THR A 202 9.90 0.34 -17.61
CA THR A 202 9.29 1.56 -18.19
C THR A 202 8.13 2.10 -17.34
N PHE A 203 8.02 1.63 -16.10
CA PHE A 203 7.09 2.12 -15.09
C PHE A 203 5.59 1.95 -15.40
N LYS A 204 5.21 1.10 -16.37
CA LYS A 204 3.80 0.79 -16.63
C LYS A 204 3.16 -0.04 -15.52
N ILE A 205 3.94 -0.94 -14.93
CA ILE A 205 3.56 -1.74 -13.76
C ILE A 205 4.48 -1.38 -12.59
N SER A 206 3.88 -1.09 -11.44
CA SER A 206 4.56 -0.81 -10.18
C SER A 206 4.46 -2.02 -9.25
N LEU A 207 5.59 -2.48 -8.73
CA LEU A 207 5.65 -3.60 -7.78
C LEU A 207 5.83 -3.12 -6.33
N PRO A 208 5.25 -3.85 -5.35
CA PRO A 208 5.38 -3.53 -3.94
C PRO A 208 6.79 -3.81 -3.42
N THR A 209 7.13 -3.17 -2.29
CA THR A 209 8.46 -3.26 -1.66
C THR A 209 8.96 -4.69 -1.41
N PRO A 210 8.16 -5.64 -0.87
CA PRO A 210 8.66 -7.00 -0.62
C PRO A 210 9.07 -7.73 -1.91
N ILE A 211 8.36 -7.51 -3.02
CA ILE A 211 8.70 -8.08 -4.32
C ILE A 211 10.00 -7.45 -4.84
N MET A 212 10.05 -6.11 -4.92
CA MET A 212 11.21 -5.37 -5.42
C MET A 212 12.50 -5.68 -4.66
N SER A 213 12.42 -5.81 -3.32
CA SER A 213 13.59 -6.04 -2.45
C SER A 213 13.95 -7.51 -2.24
N GLY A 214 13.03 -8.44 -2.57
CA GLY A 214 13.14 -9.83 -2.15
C GLY A 214 13.19 -10.84 -3.29
N VAL A 215 12.39 -10.67 -4.35
CA VAL A 215 12.33 -11.65 -5.44
C VAL A 215 13.66 -11.62 -6.20
N ARG A 216 14.35 -12.76 -6.26
CA ARG A 216 15.77 -13.05 -6.61
C ARG A 216 16.69 -13.41 -5.44
N THR A 217 16.29 -13.12 -4.21
CA THR A 217 17.07 -13.44 -2.99
C THR A 217 16.61 -14.76 -2.37
N PRO A 218 17.42 -15.40 -1.50
CA PRO A 218 17.03 -16.67 -0.84
C PRO A 218 15.80 -16.59 0.08
N THR A 219 15.34 -15.39 0.43
CA THR A 219 14.14 -15.23 1.27
C THR A 219 12.89 -15.28 0.41
N ARG A 220 11.99 -16.22 0.68
CA ARG A 220 10.75 -16.43 -0.08
C ARG A 220 9.49 -15.94 0.64
N GLN A 221 9.48 -14.72 1.19
CA GLN A 221 8.24 -14.11 1.69
C GLN A 221 8.04 -12.75 1.03
N PHE A 222 6.93 -12.59 0.32
CA PHE A 222 6.66 -11.39 -0.49
C PHE A 222 5.28 -10.78 -0.26
N SER A 223 4.50 -11.32 0.67
CA SER A 223 3.16 -10.84 0.98
C SER A 223 3.24 -9.56 1.81
N SER A 224 2.63 -8.48 1.32
CA SER A 224 2.76 -7.14 1.91
C SER A 224 1.92 -6.96 3.16
N CYS A 225 0.75 -7.60 3.21
CA CYS A 225 -0.17 -7.53 4.34
C CYS A 225 -0.74 -8.92 4.65
N VAL A 226 -1.05 -9.15 5.92
CA VAL A 226 -1.64 -10.38 6.46
C VAL A 226 -2.88 -10.04 7.31
N LEU A 227 -3.96 -10.79 7.14
CA LEU A 227 -5.21 -10.61 7.89
C LEU A 227 -5.44 -11.84 8.77
N ILE A 228 -5.56 -11.62 10.08
CA ILE A 228 -5.67 -12.67 11.10
C ILE A 228 -6.92 -12.42 11.94
N GLU A 229 -7.84 -13.38 11.97
CA GLU A 229 -9.03 -13.34 12.83
C GLU A 229 -8.74 -14.08 14.15
N CYS A 230 -9.02 -13.42 15.27
CA CYS A 230 -8.88 -14.00 16.59
C CYS A 230 -10.25 -14.51 17.08
N GLY A 231 -10.29 -15.76 17.51
CA GLY A 231 -11.43 -16.35 18.21
C GLY A 231 -11.50 -15.92 19.67
N ASP A 232 -12.62 -16.25 20.33
CA ASP A 232 -12.86 -15.95 21.76
C ASP A 232 -12.34 -17.09 22.66
N SER A 233 -11.05 -17.43 22.54
CA SER A 233 -10.37 -18.41 23.38
C SER A 233 -8.90 -18.06 23.57
N LEU A 234 -8.30 -18.51 24.69
CA LEU A 234 -6.88 -18.28 24.97
C LEU A 234 -5.98 -18.93 23.91
N ASP A 235 -6.35 -20.11 23.41
CA ASP A 235 -5.60 -20.81 22.38
C ASP A 235 -5.58 -19.98 21.08
N SER A 236 -6.72 -19.41 20.70
CA SER A 236 -6.80 -18.55 19.52
C SER A 236 -6.06 -17.23 19.68
N ILE A 237 -6.09 -16.64 20.89
CA ILE A 237 -5.30 -15.44 21.23
C ILE A 237 -3.79 -15.74 21.10
N ASN A 238 -3.34 -16.88 21.62
CA ASN A 238 -1.93 -17.30 21.55
C ASN A 238 -1.50 -17.60 20.11
N ALA A 239 -2.34 -18.29 19.34
CA ALA A 239 -2.11 -18.58 17.92
C ALA A 239 -2.01 -17.29 17.09
N THR A 240 -2.94 -16.35 17.32
CA THR A 240 -2.96 -15.03 16.69
C THR A 240 -1.67 -14.27 16.99
N SER A 241 -1.28 -14.18 18.27
CA SER A 241 -0.04 -13.51 18.69
C SER A 241 1.21 -14.14 18.04
N SER A 242 1.28 -15.46 18.01
CA SER A 242 2.38 -16.21 17.40
C SER A 242 2.49 -15.95 15.88
N ALA A 243 1.34 -15.94 15.19
CA ALA A 243 1.28 -15.63 13.76
C ALA A 243 1.72 -14.18 13.47
N ILE A 244 1.32 -13.22 14.30
CA ILE A 244 1.78 -11.82 14.21
C ILE A 244 3.31 -11.74 14.27
N VAL A 245 3.94 -12.37 15.27
CA VAL A 245 5.41 -12.33 15.44
C VAL A 245 6.12 -12.89 14.20
N LYS A 246 5.64 -14.03 13.66
CA LYS A 246 6.21 -14.63 12.45
C LYS A 246 6.13 -13.69 11.25
N TYR A 247 4.97 -13.11 10.98
CA TYR A 247 4.78 -12.27 9.80
C TYR A 247 5.43 -10.89 9.90
N VAL A 248 5.45 -10.28 11.09
CA VAL A 248 6.15 -9.00 11.27
C VAL A 248 7.65 -9.18 11.10
N SER A 249 8.24 -10.29 11.56
CA SER A 249 9.66 -10.58 11.32
C SER A 249 10.01 -10.65 9.82
N GLN A 250 9.02 -10.98 8.98
CA GLN A 250 9.13 -11.15 7.54
C GLN A 250 8.48 -10.00 6.75
N ARG A 251 8.49 -8.77 7.29
CA ARG A 251 8.14 -7.52 6.57
C ARG A 251 6.66 -7.27 6.30
N ALA A 252 5.73 -8.04 6.85
CA ALA A 252 4.31 -7.82 6.60
C ALA A 252 3.67 -6.76 7.52
N GLY A 253 2.71 -6.01 6.99
CA GLY A 253 1.73 -5.27 7.78
C GLY A 253 0.58 -6.17 8.23
N ILE A 254 -0.04 -5.89 9.38
CA ILE A 254 -1.04 -6.80 9.97
C ILE A 254 -2.42 -6.14 10.08
N GLY A 255 -3.47 -6.84 9.66
CA GLY A 255 -4.86 -6.58 10.06
C GLY A 255 -5.33 -7.63 11.06
N ILE A 256 -5.83 -7.22 12.22
CA ILE A 256 -6.24 -8.13 13.31
C ILE A 256 -7.74 -7.96 13.55
N ASN A 257 -8.56 -8.98 13.31
CA ASN A 257 -9.92 -8.96 13.83
C ASN A 257 -9.94 -9.51 15.25
N ALA A 258 -10.19 -8.66 16.23
CA ALA A 258 -10.32 -9.07 17.63
C ALA A 258 -11.70 -8.68 18.20
N GLY A 259 -12.69 -8.51 17.32
CA GLY A 259 -14.05 -8.13 17.68
C GLY A 259 -14.87 -9.24 18.34
N ARG A 260 -14.43 -10.51 18.27
CA ARG A 260 -15.10 -11.66 18.91
C ARG A 260 -14.76 -11.82 20.39
N ILE A 261 -13.63 -11.27 20.85
CA ILE A 261 -13.18 -11.43 22.23
C ILE A 261 -14.25 -10.87 23.17
N ARG A 262 -14.69 -11.67 24.14
CA ARG A 262 -15.75 -11.28 25.06
C ARG A 262 -15.37 -10.10 25.93
N ALA A 263 -16.38 -9.33 26.33
CA ALA A 263 -16.19 -8.10 27.09
C ALA A 263 -15.68 -8.32 28.53
N LEU A 264 -15.18 -7.25 29.14
CA LEU A 264 -14.88 -7.16 30.58
C LEU A 264 -16.08 -7.61 31.42
N GLY A 265 -15.81 -8.42 32.45
CA GLY A 265 -16.83 -8.94 33.36
C GLY A 265 -17.65 -10.12 32.82
N SER A 266 -17.41 -10.58 31.59
CA SER A 266 -18.03 -11.82 31.10
C SER A 266 -17.62 -13.03 31.96
N PRO A 267 -18.50 -14.02 32.16
CA PRO A 267 -18.16 -15.21 32.92
C PRO A 267 -17.11 -16.08 32.19
N ILE A 268 -16.17 -16.63 32.96
CA ILE A 268 -15.25 -17.68 32.51
C ILE A 268 -15.64 -18.97 33.24
N ARG A 269 -15.75 -20.09 32.51
CA ARG A 269 -16.07 -21.43 33.05
C ARG A 269 -17.25 -21.43 34.03
N GLY A 270 -18.38 -20.84 33.61
CA GLY A 270 -19.60 -20.79 34.44
C GLY A 270 -19.52 -19.88 35.67
N GLY A 271 -18.51 -18.99 35.76
CA GLY A 271 -18.38 -18.01 36.83
C GLY A 271 -17.19 -18.25 37.77
N GLU A 272 -16.32 -19.22 37.49
CA GLU A 272 -15.07 -19.43 38.25
C GLU A 272 -14.16 -18.20 38.27
N ALA A 273 -14.17 -17.41 37.20
CA ALA A 273 -13.45 -16.15 37.08
C ALA A 273 -14.23 -15.13 36.25
N PHE A 274 -13.92 -13.84 36.43
CA PHE A 274 -14.40 -12.78 35.56
C PHE A 274 -13.36 -12.49 34.47
N HIS A 275 -13.83 -12.28 33.24
CA HIS A 275 -12.99 -11.92 32.11
C HIS A 275 -12.42 -10.50 32.28
N THR A 276 -11.13 -10.29 32.03
CA THR A 276 -10.43 -9.00 32.20
C THR A 276 -10.60 -8.02 31.04
N GLY A 277 -11.44 -8.37 30.06
CA GLY A 277 -11.77 -7.55 28.90
C GLY A 277 -10.77 -7.62 27.75
N CYS A 278 -11.04 -6.86 26.70
CA CYS A 278 -10.25 -6.88 25.46
C CYS A 278 -8.87 -6.20 25.59
N ILE A 279 -8.78 -5.12 26.37
CA ILE A 279 -7.61 -4.22 26.39
C ILE A 279 -6.29 -4.95 26.74
N PRO A 280 -6.22 -5.85 27.74
CA PRO A 280 -4.99 -6.60 28.02
C PRO A 280 -4.49 -7.43 26.83
N PHE A 281 -5.41 -8.06 26.08
CA PHE A 281 -5.06 -8.82 24.88
C PHE A 281 -4.64 -7.91 23.73
N TYR A 282 -5.24 -6.73 23.60
CA TYR A 282 -4.82 -5.76 22.58
C TYR A 282 -3.40 -5.24 22.85
N LYS A 283 -3.03 -5.08 24.13
CA LYS A 283 -1.63 -4.81 24.51
C LYS A 283 -0.70 -5.96 24.14
N HIS A 284 -1.13 -7.20 24.38
CA HIS A 284 -0.35 -8.37 23.99
C HIS A 284 -0.10 -8.39 22.48
N PHE A 285 -1.14 -8.14 21.66
CA PHE A 285 -0.98 -8.00 20.21
C PHE A 285 -0.07 -6.83 19.83
N GLN A 286 -0.17 -5.67 20.49
CA GLN A 286 0.76 -4.55 20.24
C GLN A 286 2.21 -4.97 20.49
N THR A 287 2.49 -5.69 21.58
CA THR A 287 3.85 -6.17 21.86
C THR A 287 4.33 -7.19 20.82
N ALA A 288 3.45 -8.08 20.35
CA ALA A 288 3.76 -8.99 19.25
C ALA A 288 4.10 -8.22 17.96
N VAL A 289 3.33 -7.18 17.61
CA VAL A 289 3.57 -6.32 16.44
C VAL A 289 4.89 -5.55 16.55
N LYS A 290 5.32 -5.17 17.76
CA LYS A 290 6.56 -4.41 17.98
C LYS A 290 7.78 -5.28 18.32
N SER A 291 7.62 -6.60 18.35
CA SER A 291 8.70 -7.54 18.70
C SER A 291 9.86 -7.57 17.69
N CYS A 292 9.58 -7.25 16.43
CA CYS A 292 10.56 -7.25 15.33
C CYS A 292 10.42 -5.99 14.47
N SER A 293 11.54 -5.49 13.94
CA SER A 293 11.51 -4.60 12.77
C SER A 293 11.11 -5.41 11.54
N GLN A 294 10.22 -4.91 10.68
CA GLN A 294 9.78 -5.51 9.40
C GLN A 294 10.98 -5.85 8.51
N GLY A 295 11.57 -7.03 8.70
CA GLY A 295 12.77 -7.56 8.04
C GLY A 295 13.91 -6.57 7.84
N GLY A 296 14.14 -5.69 8.82
CA GLY A 296 15.20 -4.66 8.82
C GLY A 296 14.92 -3.40 8.00
N VAL A 297 13.69 -3.20 7.49
CA VAL A 297 13.35 -2.09 6.58
C VAL A 297 12.48 -1.01 7.26
N ARG A 298 11.49 -1.39 8.09
CA ARG A 298 10.55 -0.47 8.79
C ARG A 298 10.11 -1.03 10.14
N GLY A 299 9.49 -0.22 11.00
CA GLY A 299 8.84 -0.70 12.23
C GLY A 299 7.53 -1.45 11.94
N GLY A 300 7.23 -2.52 12.70
CA GLY A 300 5.98 -3.25 12.59
C GLY A 300 4.74 -2.37 12.84
N ALA A 301 3.70 -2.54 12.02
CA ALA A 301 2.45 -1.78 12.10
C ALA A 301 1.25 -2.71 11.95
N ALA A 302 0.17 -2.39 12.68
CA ALA A 302 -1.07 -3.15 12.64
C ALA A 302 -2.31 -2.27 12.83
N THR A 303 -3.41 -2.71 12.22
CA THR A 303 -4.77 -2.19 12.45
C THR A 303 -5.63 -3.28 13.06
N LEU A 304 -6.33 -2.97 14.15
CA LEU A 304 -7.21 -3.90 14.85
C LEU A 304 -8.70 -3.53 14.64
N PHE A 305 -9.53 -4.52 14.34
CA PHE A 305 -10.95 -4.34 14.02
C PHE A 305 -11.89 -4.84 15.13
N TYR A 306 -12.96 -4.08 15.37
CA TYR A 306 -14.04 -4.44 16.29
C TYR A 306 -15.39 -3.79 15.88
N PRO A 307 -16.54 -4.41 16.23
CA PRO A 307 -17.86 -3.86 15.95
C PRO A 307 -18.19 -2.65 16.81
N MET A 308 -18.88 -1.65 16.23
CA MET A 308 -19.37 -0.48 16.94
C MET A 308 -20.33 -0.82 18.09
N TRP A 309 -21.03 -1.96 18.01
CA TRP A 309 -21.95 -2.42 19.06
C TRP A 309 -21.26 -3.25 20.16
N HIS A 310 -19.93 -3.39 20.13
CA HIS A 310 -19.20 -4.11 21.19
C HIS A 310 -19.39 -3.44 22.56
N LEU A 311 -19.59 -4.22 23.64
CA LEU A 311 -19.84 -3.69 24.98
C LEU A 311 -18.76 -2.73 25.49
N GLU A 312 -17.50 -2.98 25.11
CA GLU A 312 -16.36 -2.13 25.50
C GLU A 312 -16.09 -0.95 24.53
N VAL A 313 -16.91 -0.72 23.50
CA VAL A 313 -16.59 0.20 22.38
C VAL A 313 -16.14 1.60 22.84
N GLU A 314 -16.75 2.18 23.85
CA GLU A 314 -16.38 3.52 24.36
C GLU A 314 -14.94 3.55 24.90
N SER A 315 -14.51 2.44 25.52
CA SER A 315 -13.12 2.26 25.97
C SER A 315 -12.17 1.96 24.83
N LEU A 316 -12.63 1.21 23.80
CA LEU A 316 -11.82 0.84 22.64
C LEU A 316 -11.54 2.04 21.71
N LEU A 317 -12.49 2.97 21.58
CA LEU A 317 -12.35 4.17 20.75
C LEU A 317 -11.22 5.10 21.23
N VAL A 318 -10.98 5.16 22.53
CA VAL A 318 -10.01 6.09 23.15
C VAL A 318 -8.61 5.48 23.38
N LEU A 319 -8.33 4.30 22.83
CA LEU A 319 -7.06 3.59 23.08
C LEU A 319 -5.82 4.33 22.58
N LYS A 320 -5.96 5.12 21.51
CA LYS A 320 -4.90 5.97 20.95
C LYS A 320 -4.81 7.34 21.60
N ASN A 321 -5.77 7.72 22.43
CA ASN A 321 -5.80 9.05 23.02
C ASN A 321 -4.54 9.29 23.86
N ASN A 322 -3.84 10.39 23.61
CA ASN A 322 -2.59 10.74 24.29
C ASN A 322 -2.82 10.95 25.81
N ARG A 323 -4.01 11.39 26.21
CA ARG A 323 -4.40 11.56 27.61
C ARG A 323 -5.02 10.27 28.15
N GLY A 324 -4.59 9.83 29.32
CA GLY A 324 -5.14 8.66 30.03
C GLY A 324 -4.07 7.84 30.74
N VAL A 325 -4.49 6.89 31.56
CA VAL A 325 -3.59 5.98 32.28
C VAL A 325 -3.11 4.88 31.34
N GLU A 326 -1.83 4.51 31.39
CA GLU A 326 -1.24 3.47 30.54
C GLU A 326 -2.02 2.15 30.57
N GLY A 327 -2.61 1.80 31.72
CA GLY A 327 -3.49 0.63 31.90
C GLY A 327 -4.56 0.48 30.80
N ASN A 328 -5.15 1.60 30.36
CA ASN A 328 -6.28 1.64 29.43
C ASN A 328 -5.89 2.27 28.08
N ARG A 329 -4.62 2.17 27.67
CA ARG A 329 -4.11 2.74 26.41
C ARG A 329 -3.27 1.74 25.63
N VAL A 330 -3.41 1.80 24.31
CA VAL A 330 -2.71 0.94 23.34
C VAL A 330 -2.46 1.79 22.09
N ARG A 331 -1.47 2.69 22.16
CA ARG A 331 -1.32 3.81 21.21
C ARG A 331 -0.60 3.44 19.90
N HIS A 332 0.14 2.34 19.88
CA HIS A 332 1.03 1.95 18.78
C HIS A 332 0.42 0.94 17.80
N MET A 333 -0.90 0.76 17.85
CA MET A 333 -1.72 0.14 16.80
C MET A 333 -2.83 1.10 16.38
N ASP A 334 -3.30 0.96 15.15
CA ASP A 334 -4.46 1.69 14.64
C ASP A 334 -5.73 0.84 14.79
N TYR A 335 -6.91 1.44 14.60
CA TYR A 335 -8.19 0.77 14.86
C TYR A 335 -9.18 0.96 13.73
N GLY A 336 -9.88 -0.10 13.33
CA GLY A 336 -10.98 -0.08 12.37
C GLY A 336 -12.33 -0.36 13.04
N VAL A 337 -13.19 0.65 13.13
CA VAL A 337 -14.53 0.51 13.68
C VAL A 337 -15.46 -0.03 12.60
N GLN A 338 -16.11 -1.15 12.90
CA GLN A 338 -16.99 -1.83 11.96
C GLN A 338 -18.45 -1.39 12.17
N ILE A 339 -19.09 -0.95 11.08
CA ILE A 339 -20.40 -0.30 11.08
C ILE A 339 -21.26 -0.89 9.96
N ASN A 340 -22.57 -0.97 10.15
CA ASN A 340 -23.54 -1.30 9.10
C ASN A 340 -24.71 -0.31 9.08
N LYS A 341 -25.64 -0.52 8.15
CA LYS A 341 -26.85 0.27 7.94
C LYS A 341 -27.64 0.57 9.22
N LEU A 342 -27.81 -0.43 10.09
CA LEU A 342 -28.63 -0.28 11.29
C LEU A 342 -28.04 0.78 12.22
N MET A 343 -26.72 0.78 12.42
CA MET A 343 -26.04 1.77 13.27
C MET A 343 -26.23 3.20 12.72
N TYR A 344 -26.05 3.39 11.40
CA TYR A 344 -26.32 4.68 10.75
C TYR A 344 -27.80 5.09 10.85
N THR A 345 -28.71 4.13 10.74
CA THR A 345 -30.16 4.40 10.88
C THR A 345 -30.51 4.86 12.30
N ARG A 346 -29.89 4.28 13.34
CA ARG A 346 -30.04 4.75 14.73
C ARG A 346 -29.53 6.18 14.89
N LEU A 347 -28.40 6.53 14.27
CA LEU A 347 -27.89 7.92 14.25
C LEU A 347 -28.88 8.88 13.61
N LEU A 348 -29.35 8.57 12.39
CA LEU A 348 -30.26 9.45 11.63
C LEU A 348 -31.60 9.66 12.32
N LYS A 349 -32.12 8.65 13.02
CA LYS A 349 -33.37 8.74 13.78
C LYS A 349 -33.20 9.31 15.20
N GLY A 350 -31.97 9.64 15.62
CA GLY A 350 -31.68 10.09 16.98
C GLY A 350 -31.99 9.04 18.06
N GLY A 351 -31.90 7.75 17.71
CA GLY A 351 -32.17 6.63 18.61
C GLY A 351 -30.94 6.18 19.40
N ASP A 352 -31.13 5.09 20.14
CA ASP A 352 -30.06 4.45 20.92
C ASP A 352 -29.39 3.32 20.14
N ILE A 353 -28.11 3.08 20.45
CA ILE A 353 -27.36 1.88 20.11
C ILE A 353 -27.22 1.06 21.39
N THR A 354 -27.62 -0.21 21.32
CA THR A 354 -27.42 -1.18 22.40
C THR A 354 -26.10 -1.92 22.18
N LEU A 355 -25.27 -1.92 23.21
CA LEU A 355 -23.96 -2.55 23.24
C LEU A 355 -24.06 -3.93 23.90
N PHE A 356 -23.37 -4.91 23.31
CA PHE A 356 -23.38 -6.31 23.77
C PHE A 356 -21.97 -6.90 23.79
N SER A 357 -21.72 -7.84 24.70
CA SER A 357 -20.57 -8.73 24.56
C SER A 357 -20.91 -9.78 23.50
N PRO A 358 -20.05 -10.04 22.49
CA PRO A 358 -20.33 -11.04 21.46
C PRO A 358 -20.68 -12.43 22.01
N SER A 359 -20.16 -12.79 23.19
CA SER A 359 -20.45 -14.03 23.90
C SER A 359 -21.91 -14.18 24.34
N ASP A 360 -22.62 -13.07 24.54
CA ASP A 360 -23.93 -13.03 25.19
C ASP A 360 -25.07 -13.00 24.16
N VAL A 361 -24.76 -12.88 22.87
CA VAL A 361 -25.71 -12.68 21.76
C VAL A 361 -25.46 -13.67 20.61
N PRO A 362 -25.85 -14.94 20.77
CA PRO A 362 -25.58 -15.99 19.79
C PRO A 362 -26.01 -15.64 18.36
N GLY A 363 -25.15 -15.86 17.38
CA GLY A 363 -25.43 -15.58 15.96
C GLY A 363 -25.40 -14.10 15.54
N LEU A 364 -25.45 -13.15 16.49
CA LEU A 364 -25.46 -11.72 16.16
C LEU A 364 -24.19 -11.28 15.43
N TYR A 365 -23.03 -11.75 15.90
CA TYR A 365 -21.74 -11.39 15.30
C TYR A 365 -21.64 -11.87 13.84
N ASP A 366 -22.08 -13.09 13.54
CA ASP A 366 -21.98 -13.61 12.17
C ASP A 366 -22.98 -12.92 11.24
N ALA A 367 -24.22 -12.68 11.70
CA ALA A 367 -25.23 -11.95 10.95
C ALA A 367 -24.80 -10.52 10.62
N PHE A 368 -24.09 -9.83 11.54
CA PHE A 368 -23.60 -8.46 11.35
C PHE A 368 -22.84 -8.26 10.03
N PHE A 369 -22.10 -9.27 9.59
CA PHE A 369 -21.38 -9.25 8.31
C PHE A 369 -22.19 -9.91 7.20
N ALA A 370 -22.78 -11.07 7.46
CA ALA A 370 -23.29 -11.94 6.40
C ALA A 370 -24.75 -11.68 5.98
N ASP A 371 -25.61 -11.23 6.91
CA ASP A 371 -27.05 -11.09 6.69
C ASP A 371 -27.62 -9.93 7.52
N GLN A 372 -27.93 -8.82 6.84
CA GLN A 372 -28.37 -7.59 7.49
C GLN A 372 -29.80 -7.70 8.06
N ASP A 373 -30.66 -8.49 7.44
CA ASP A 373 -32.04 -8.67 7.90
C ASP A 373 -32.06 -9.56 9.15
N GLU A 374 -31.27 -10.64 9.15
CA GLU A 374 -31.07 -11.48 10.34
C GLU A 374 -30.37 -10.71 11.47
N PHE A 375 -29.39 -9.85 11.14
CA PHE A 375 -28.77 -8.99 12.14
C PHE A 375 -29.79 -8.06 12.79
N GLU A 376 -30.63 -7.37 12.01
CA GLU A 376 -31.65 -6.48 12.58
C GLU A 376 -32.65 -7.25 13.45
N ARG A 377 -33.08 -8.43 13.01
CA ARG A 377 -33.98 -9.31 13.78
C ARG A 377 -33.36 -9.73 15.12
N LEU A 378 -32.13 -10.24 15.12
CA LEU A 378 -31.43 -10.67 16.33
C LEU A 378 -31.11 -9.48 17.23
N TYR A 379 -30.67 -8.36 16.67
CA TYR A 379 -30.31 -7.16 17.42
C TYR A 379 -31.51 -6.62 18.20
N VAL A 380 -32.67 -6.47 17.55
CA VAL A 380 -33.91 -6.02 18.21
C VAL A 380 -34.41 -7.07 19.21
N LYS A 381 -34.29 -8.36 18.92
CA LYS A 381 -34.62 -9.43 19.88
C LYS A 381 -33.81 -9.29 21.16
N TYR A 382 -32.49 -9.17 21.06
CA TYR A 382 -31.60 -9.08 22.21
C TYR A 382 -31.68 -7.73 22.93
N GLU A 383 -31.99 -6.64 22.21
CA GLU A 383 -32.27 -5.33 22.80
C GLU A 383 -33.49 -5.37 23.75
N ASN A 384 -34.47 -6.24 23.48
CA ASN A 384 -35.68 -6.42 24.28
C ASN A 384 -35.60 -7.57 25.31
N ASP A 385 -34.53 -8.36 25.34
CA ASP A 385 -34.36 -9.47 26.28
C ASP A 385 -33.64 -9.03 27.56
N ASP A 386 -34.39 -8.81 28.64
CA ASP A 386 -33.83 -8.31 29.92
C ASP A 386 -32.84 -9.28 30.60
N SER A 387 -32.76 -10.55 30.17
CA SER A 387 -31.78 -11.51 30.68
C SER A 387 -30.37 -11.31 30.12
N ILE A 388 -30.24 -10.59 29.00
CA ILE A 388 -28.97 -10.36 28.33
C ILE A 388 -28.30 -9.10 28.86
N ARG A 389 -27.04 -9.23 29.26
CA ARG A 389 -26.21 -8.09 29.67
C ARG A 389 -25.99 -7.15 28.49
N LYS A 390 -26.36 -5.88 28.68
CA LYS A 390 -26.32 -4.84 27.65
C LYS A 390 -26.16 -3.45 28.26
N GLN A 391 -25.72 -2.50 27.43
CA GLN A 391 -25.67 -1.08 27.78
C GLN A 391 -26.29 -0.28 26.63
N ARG A 392 -27.11 0.73 26.92
CA ARG A 392 -27.65 1.65 25.90
C ARG A 392 -26.86 2.95 25.90
N VAL A 393 -26.50 3.41 24.71
CA VAL A 393 -25.85 4.69 24.48
C VAL A 393 -26.57 5.41 23.35
N LYS A 394 -26.68 6.74 23.42
CA LYS A 394 -27.28 7.48 22.31
C LYS A 394 -26.39 7.37 21.09
N ALA A 395 -26.98 7.10 19.92
CA ALA A 395 -26.20 6.98 18.69
C ALA A 395 -25.37 8.23 18.41
N VAL A 396 -25.92 9.42 18.63
CA VAL A 396 -25.22 10.70 18.43
C VAL A 396 -23.97 10.80 19.31
N GLU A 397 -24.03 10.35 20.56
CA GLU A 397 -22.90 10.40 21.51
C GLU A 397 -21.79 9.44 21.06
N LEU A 398 -22.15 8.19 20.71
CA LEU A 398 -21.17 7.19 20.26
C LEU A 398 -20.50 7.56 18.94
N PHE A 399 -21.27 8.01 17.94
CA PHE A 399 -20.71 8.47 16.67
C PHE A 399 -19.85 9.73 16.84
N SER A 400 -20.24 10.65 17.74
CA SER A 400 -19.43 11.84 18.02
C SER A 400 -18.10 11.47 18.68
N LEU A 401 -18.10 10.55 19.65
CA LEU A 401 -16.88 10.04 20.29
C LEU A 401 -15.93 9.41 19.25
N MET A 402 -16.47 8.55 18.39
CA MET A 402 -15.69 7.91 17.33
C MET A 402 -15.07 8.95 16.39
N MET A 403 -15.85 9.91 15.89
CA MET A 403 -15.36 10.92 14.96
C MET A 403 -14.42 11.93 15.63
N GLN A 404 -14.55 12.17 16.93
CA GLN A 404 -13.62 12.99 17.70
C GLN A 404 -12.25 12.32 17.84
N GLU A 405 -12.20 11.04 18.19
CA GLU A 405 -10.95 10.28 18.28
C GLU A 405 -10.32 10.09 16.89
N ARG A 406 -11.15 9.89 15.84
CA ARG A 406 -10.71 9.90 14.44
C ARG A 406 -10.08 11.24 14.06
N ALA A 407 -10.71 12.36 14.38
CA ALA A 407 -10.20 13.69 14.05
C ALA A 407 -8.91 14.03 14.81
N SER A 408 -8.80 13.59 16.07
CA SER A 408 -7.66 13.90 16.94
C SER A 408 -6.41 13.10 16.58
N THR A 409 -6.59 11.85 16.12
CA THR A 409 -5.46 10.93 15.85
C THR A 409 -5.21 10.70 14.36
N GLY A 410 -6.22 10.94 13.52
CA GLY A 410 -6.24 10.56 12.11
C GLY A 410 -6.38 9.05 11.85
N ARG A 411 -6.41 8.21 12.91
CA ARG A 411 -6.15 6.75 12.83
C ARG A 411 -7.20 5.85 13.50
N ILE A 412 -8.40 6.38 13.65
CA ILE A 412 -9.61 5.57 13.90
C ILE A 412 -10.33 5.45 12.55
N TYR A 413 -10.17 4.30 11.93
CA TYR A 413 -10.67 3.96 10.61
C TYR A 413 -12.09 3.42 10.66
N ILE A 414 -12.77 3.39 9.52
CA ILE A 414 -14.14 2.89 9.39
C ILE A 414 -14.18 1.76 8.37
N GLN A 415 -14.93 0.71 8.69
CA GLN A 415 -15.30 -0.35 7.76
C GLN A 415 -16.82 -0.51 7.72
N ASN A 416 -17.42 -0.26 6.56
CA ASN A 416 -18.83 -0.52 6.28
C ASN A 416 -19.00 -2.00 5.91
N VAL A 417 -19.31 -2.83 6.90
CA VAL A 417 -19.24 -4.30 6.77
C VAL A 417 -20.32 -4.87 5.87
N ASP A 418 -21.47 -4.19 5.78
CA ASP A 418 -22.54 -4.53 4.84
C ASP A 418 -22.05 -4.35 3.40
N HIS A 419 -21.51 -3.18 3.03
CA HIS A 419 -20.96 -2.95 1.69
C HIS A 419 -19.83 -3.92 1.34
N CYS A 420 -19.01 -4.32 2.32
CA CYS A 420 -17.96 -5.32 2.13
C CYS A 420 -18.47 -6.72 1.77
N ASN A 421 -19.75 -7.02 2.02
CA ASN A 421 -20.36 -8.34 1.79
C ASN A 421 -21.47 -8.31 0.73
N THR A 422 -22.23 -7.22 0.60
CA THR A 422 -23.28 -7.09 -0.43
C THR A 422 -22.70 -6.79 -1.81
N HIS A 423 -21.55 -6.12 -1.88
CA HIS A 423 -20.82 -5.83 -3.11
C HIS A 423 -19.42 -6.44 -2.99
N SER A 424 -19.36 -7.76 -3.12
CA SER A 424 -18.16 -8.55 -2.86
C SER A 424 -17.99 -9.66 -3.90
N PRO A 425 -16.75 -10.05 -4.20
CA PRO A 425 -16.46 -11.26 -4.96
C PRO A 425 -16.78 -12.54 -4.16
N PHE A 426 -17.11 -12.46 -2.86
CA PHE A 426 -17.36 -13.62 -2.01
C PHE A 426 -18.83 -13.79 -1.63
N ASP A 427 -19.29 -15.04 -1.55
CA ASP A 427 -20.59 -15.36 -0.95
C ASP A 427 -20.52 -15.22 0.58
N PRO A 428 -21.22 -14.25 1.18
CA PRO A 428 -21.16 -14.02 2.63
C PRO A 428 -21.67 -15.18 3.47
N VAL A 429 -22.47 -16.10 2.91
CA VAL A 429 -22.94 -17.29 3.64
C VAL A 429 -21.79 -18.30 3.83
N VAL A 430 -20.85 -18.34 2.91
CA VAL A 430 -19.76 -19.34 2.89
C VAL A 430 -18.44 -18.73 3.37
N ALA A 431 -18.09 -17.55 2.86
CA ALA A 431 -16.81 -16.90 3.05
C ALA A 431 -16.98 -15.37 3.24
N PRO A 432 -17.61 -14.92 4.34
CA PRO A 432 -17.83 -13.50 4.58
C PRO A 432 -16.51 -12.75 4.83
N VAL A 433 -16.48 -11.47 4.41
CA VAL A 433 -15.41 -10.54 4.75
C VAL A 433 -15.72 -9.91 6.10
N ARG A 434 -14.86 -10.17 7.09
CA ARG A 434 -15.07 -9.73 8.49
C ARG A 434 -14.05 -8.74 9.03
N GLN A 435 -13.09 -8.32 8.22
CA GLN A 435 -12.09 -7.31 8.58
C GLN A 435 -11.45 -6.73 7.32
N SER A 436 -10.49 -5.83 7.52
CA SER A 436 -9.57 -5.38 6.49
C SER A 436 -8.10 -5.57 6.94
N ASN A 437 -7.15 -5.03 6.19
CA ASN A 437 -5.72 -5.01 6.50
C ASN A 437 -5.30 -3.71 7.21
N LEU A 438 -3.98 -3.50 7.33
CA LEU A 438 -3.37 -2.29 7.87
C LEU A 438 -3.89 -1.00 7.23
N CYS A 439 -4.00 -0.96 5.89
CA CYS A 439 -4.27 0.26 5.13
C CYS A 439 -5.72 0.35 4.58
N LEU A 440 -6.61 -0.55 5.00
CA LEU A 440 -8.05 -0.51 4.75
C LEU A 440 -8.49 -0.79 3.29
N GLU A 441 -7.60 -1.26 2.41
CA GLU A 441 -7.91 -1.58 1.02
C GLU A 441 -8.20 -3.07 0.77
N ILE A 442 -7.80 -3.96 1.67
CA ILE A 442 -7.95 -5.40 1.50
C ILE A 442 -9.20 -5.90 2.21
N ALA A 443 -9.99 -6.74 1.54
CA ALA A 443 -11.27 -7.22 2.04
C ALA A 443 -11.40 -8.72 1.69
N LEU A 444 -10.85 -9.59 2.54
CA LEU A 444 -10.74 -11.02 2.28
C LEU A 444 -11.32 -11.86 3.44
N PRO A 445 -11.77 -13.10 3.17
CA PRO A 445 -12.23 -14.04 4.19
C PRO A 445 -11.11 -14.50 5.12
N THR A 446 -11.47 -14.79 6.36
CA THR A 446 -10.58 -15.30 7.42
C THR A 446 -11.32 -16.32 8.27
N LYS A 447 -10.56 -17.21 8.92
CA LYS A 447 -11.07 -18.15 9.93
C LYS A 447 -10.10 -18.18 11.12
N PRO A 448 -10.60 -18.06 12.37
CA PRO A 448 -9.75 -18.14 13.54
C PRO A 448 -8.91 -19.41 13.60
N LEU A 449 -7.72 -19.29 14.19
CA LEU A 449 -6.85 -20.42 14.48
C LEU A 449 -7.05 -20.88 15.93
N HIS A 450 -6.95 -22.18 16.20
CA HIS A 450 -6.83 -22.72 17.56
C HIS A 450 -5.37 -22.98 17.97
N ASP A 451 -4.46 -23.15 17.03
CA ASP A 451 -3.02 -23.27 17.23
C ASP A 451 -2.30 -22.53 16.09
N VAL A 452 -1.04 -22.16 16.29
CA VAL A 452 -0.24 -21.50 15.24
C VAL A 452 -0.10 -22.37 13.97
N ASN A 453 -0.19 -23.69 14.11
CA ASN A 453 -0.14 -24.66 13.01
C ASN A 453 -1.52 -25.25 12.65
N ASP A 454 -2.62 -24.64 13.11
CA ASP A 454 -3.96 -25.12 12.81
C ASP A 454 -4.22 -25.12 11.31
N GLU A 455 -4.45 -26.31 10.74
CA GLU A 455 -4.73 -26.49 9.32
C GLU A 455 -6.15 -26.04 8.94
N ASN A 456 -7.06 -25.85 9.91
CA ASN A 456 -8.45 -25.44 9.69
C ASN A 456 -8.67 -23.94 9.75
N GLY A 457 -7.72 -23.20 10.31
CA GLY A 457 -7.70 -21.75 10.26
C GLY A 457 -7.47 -21.22 8.83
N GLU A 458 -7.76 -19.95 8.63
CA GLU A 458 -7.55 -19.27 7.35
C GLU A 458 -7.03 -17.86 7.62
N ILE A 459 -5.79 -17.62 7.18
CA ILE A 459 -5.16 -16.30 7.19
C ILE A 459 -5.14 -15.79 5.75
N ALA A 460 -5.66 -14.58 5.54
CA ALA A 460 -5.65 -13.96 4.22
C ALA A 460 -4.33 -13.21 3.97
N LEU A 461 -3.81 -13.32 2.74
CA LEU A 461 -2.56 -12.70 2.30
C LEU A 461 -2.78 -11.78 1.11
N CYS A 462 -1.95 -10.74 1.04
CA CYS A 462 -2.07 -9.68 0.04
C CYS A 462 -0.87 -9.69 -0.88
N THR A 463 -1.09 -10.12 -2.12
CA THR A 463 -0.13 -10.04 -3.21
C THR A 463 -0.53 -8.89 -4.13
N LEU A 464 0.31 -7.86 -4.18
CA LEU A 464 -0.06 -6.54 -4.66
C LEU A 464 0.72 -6.14 -5.92
N SER A 465 0.13 -5.27 -6.74
CA SER A 465 0.79 -4.53 -7.83
C SER A 465 -0.04 -3.29 -8.17
N ALA A 466 0.43 -2.41 -9.06
CA ALA A 466 -0.36 -1.28 -9.52
C ALA A 466 -0.08 -0.93 -10.98
N PHE A 467 -1.11 -0.50 -11.71
CA PHE A 467 -0.96 0.14 -13.01
C PHE A 467 -0.60 1.62 -12.85
N ASN A 468 0.36 2.10 -13.62
CA ASN A 468 0.67 3.53 -13.68
C ASN A 468 -0.15 4.20 -14.77
N LEU A 469 -1.22 4.89 -14.36
CA LEU A 469 -2.13 5.57 -15.29
C LEU A 469 -1.42 6.68 -16.08
N GLY A 470 -0.33 7.24 -15.56
CA GLY A 470 0.43 8.25 -16.29
C GLY A 470 1.34 7.70 -17.39
N ALA A 471 1.65 6.41 -17.35
CA ALA A 471 2.54 5.76 -18.32
C ALA A 471 1.79 5.13 -19.51
N ILE A 472 0.46 4.96 -19.41
CA ILE A 472 -0.37 4.49 -20.52
C ILE A 472 -0.84 5.67 -21.39
N LYS A 473 -0.99 5.41 -22.69
CA LYS A 473 -1.53 6.37 -23.66
C LYS A 473 -3.02 6.12 -23.88
N THR A 474 -3.43 4.86 -23.92
CA THR A 474 -4.83 4.44 -24.06
C THR A 474 -5.19 3.38 -23.02
N LEU A 475 -6.49 3.25 -22.71
CA LEU A 475 -6.96 2.23 -21.76
C LEU A 475 -6.80 0.80 -22.30
N ASP A 476 -6.77 0.61 -23.62
CA ASP A 476 -6.60 -0.73 -24.23
C ASP A 476 -5.23 -1.35 -23.94
N GLU A 477 -4.21 -0.53 -23.63
CA GLU A 477 -2.91 -1.03 -23.15
C GLU A 477 -3.04 -1.86 -21.86
N LEU A 478 -4.11 -1.65 -21.08
CA LEU A 478 -4.37 -2.39 -19.85
C LEU A 478 -4.63 -3.87 -20.09
N GLU A 479 -5.04 -4.29 -21.30
CA GLU A 479 -5.23 -5.71 -21.61
C GLU A 479 -3.93 -6.50 -21.43
N GLU A 480 -2.87 -6.03 -22.08
CA GLU A 480 -1.55 -6.63 -22.00
C GLU A 480 -0.96 -6.50 -20.59
N LEU A 481 -1.10 -5.33 -19.97
CA LEU A 481 -0.59 -5.10 -18.62
C LEU A 481 -1.31 -5.98 -17.58
N ALA A 482 -2.60 -6.24 -17.74
CA ALA A 482 -3.37 -7.14 -16.89
C ALA A 482 -2.90 -8.59 -17.03
N ILE A 483 -2.64 -9.06 -18.26
CA ILE A 483 -2.07 -10.40 -18.49
C ILE A 483 -0.74 -10.53 -17.73
N LEU A 484 0.15 -9.57 -17.90
CA LEU A 484 1.47 -9.57 -17.27
C LEU A 484 1.39 -9.49 -15.74
N ALA A 485 0.59 -8.58 -15.20
CA ALA A 485 0.44 -8.40 -13.75
C ALA A 485 -0.21 -9.61 -13.08
N VAL A 486 -1.33 -10.11 -13.62
CA VAL A 486 -2.04 -11.26 -13.04
C VAL A 486 -1.17 -12.51 -13.06
N ARG A 487 -0.51 -12.82 -14.18
CA ARG A 487 0.36 -14.00 -14.29
C ARG A 487 1.57 -13.93 -13.36
N ALA A 488 2.24 -12.77 -13.31
CA ALA A 488 3.42 -12.59 -12.46
C ALA A 488 3.06 -12.73 -10.97
N LEU A 489 1.94 -12.16 -10.55
CA LEU A 489 1.49 -12.28 -9.16
C LEU A 489 0.90 -13.67 -8.84
N ASP A 490 0.23 -14.32 -9.78
CA ASP A 490 -0.25 -15.70 -9.59
C ASP A 490 0.91 -16.66 -9.42
N ALA A 491 1.94 -16.56 -10.26
CA ALA A 491 3.14 -17.39 -10.14
C ALA A 491 3.90 -17.14 -8.83
N LEU A 492 3.90 -15.89 -8.33
CA LEU A 492 4.48 -15.55 -7.03
C LEU A 492 3.84 -16.34 -5.87
N LEU A 493 2.54 -16.67 -5.96
CA LEU A 493 1.86 -17.43 -4.92
C LEU A 493 2.44 -18.85 -4.79
N ASP A 494 2.85 -19.47 -5.89
CA ASP A 494 3.48 -20.79 -5.86
C ASP A 494 4.98 -20.72 -5.56
N TYR A 495 5.61 -19.58 -5.86
CA TYR A 495 7.04 -19.34 -5.63
C TYR A 495 7.38 -19.03 -4.16
N GLN A 496 6.49 -18.35 -3.44
CA GLN A 496 6.72 -17.92 -2.06
C GLN A 496 6.50 -19.04 -1.02
N ASP A 497 7.23 -18.95 0.09
CA ASP A 497 7.05 -19.75 1.29
C ASP A 497 5.98 -19.16 2.21
N TYR A 498 5.40 -20.05 3.02
CA TYR A 498 4.34 -19.72 3.96
C TYR A 498 4.73 -20.18 5.36
N PRO A 499 5.09 -19.25 6.28
CA PRO A 499 5.54 -19.62 7.62
C PRO A 499 4.43 -20.19 8.49
N ILE A 500 3.16 -20.02 8.10
CA ILE A 500 1.97 -20.45 8.83
C ILE A 500 1.06 -21.27 7.89
N PRO A 501 0.66 -22.51 8.24
CA PRO A 501 -0.18 -23.36 7.39
C PRO A 501 -1.50 -22.70 6.96
N ALA A 502 -2.20 -22.05 7.89
CA ALA A 502 -3.46 -21.35 7.64
C ALA A 502 -3.35 -20.27 6.54
N ALA A 503 -2.17 -19.64 6.40
CA ALA A 503 -1.94 -18.64 5.37
C ALA A 503 -1.65 -19.25 4.01
N LYS A 504 -0.90 -20.37 3.96
CA LYS A 504 -0.76 -21.18 2.75
C LYS A 504 -2.12 -21.65 2.26
N ARG A 505 -2.97 -22.10 3.17
CA ARG A 505 -4.32 -22.56 2.89
C ARG A 505 -5.16 -21.44 2.24
N GLY A 506 -5.20 -20.24 2.82
CA GLY A 506 -5.90 -19.10 2.23
C GLY A 506 -5.37 -18.70 0.85
N ALA A 507 -4.04 -18.57 0.72
CA ALA A 507 -3.39 -18.20 -0.54
C ALA A 507 -3.59 -19.23 -1.65
N MET A 508 -3.42 -20.53 -1.37
CA MET A 508 -3.57 -21.59 -2.37
C MET A 508 -5.04 -21.88 -2.69
N GLY A 509 -5.93 -21.76 -1.70
CA GLY A 509 -7.36 -21.97 -1.89
C GLY A 509 -8.02 -20.90 -2.76
N ARG A 510 -7.69 -19.62 -2.53
CA ARG A 510 -8.36 -18.48 -3.19
C ARG A 510 -7.52 -17.75 -4.22
N ARG A 511 -6.19 -17.85 -4.12
CA ARG A 511 -5.22 -17.16 -4.99
C ARG A 511 -5.49 -15.66 -5.14
N THR A 512 -5.78 -14.98 -4.02
CA THR A 512 -6.23 -13.59 -3.98
C THR A 512 -5.13 -12.61 -4.36
N LEU A 513 -5.43 -11.72 -5.32
CA LEU A 513 -4.57 -10.62 -5.75
C LEU A 513 -5.22 -9.26 -5.42
N GLY A 514 -4.39 -8.23 -5.36
CA GLY A 514 -4.82 -6.83 -5.20
C GLY A 514 -4.00 -5.89 -6.08
N ILE A 515 -4.48 -5.68 -7.31
CA ILE A 515 -3.87 -4.80 -8.31
C ILE A 515 -4.60 -3.46 -8.27
N GLY A 516 -3.85 -2.40 -7.96
CA GLY A 516 -4.39 -1.04 -7.86
C GLY A 516 -3.90 -0.12 -8.97
N VAL A 517 -3.94 1.18 -8.68
CA VAL A 517 -3.40 2.21 -9.58
C VAL A 517 -2.46 3.13 -8.82
N ILE A 518 -1.56 3.75 -9.55
CA ILE A 518 -0.83 4.95 -9.13
C ILE A 518 -0.99 6.02 -10.21
N ASN A 519 -0.61 7.24 -9.86
CA ASN A 519 -0.59 8.39 -10.75
C ASN A 519 -1.97 8.91 -11.20
N PHE A 520 -3.01 8.66 -10.41
CA PHE A 520 -4.37 9.08 -10.76
C PHE A 520 -4.52 10.60 -10.81
N ALA A 521 -3.88 11.36 -9.91
CA ALA A 521 -3.96 12.82 -9.92
C ALA A 521 -3.37 13.42 -11.21
N TYR A 522 -2.24 12.88 -11.67
CA TYR A 522 -1.66 13.24 -12.96
C TYR A 522 -2.56 12.81 -14.13
N TRP A 523 -3.19 11.64 -14.04
CA TRP A 523 -4.16 11.18 -15.04
C TRP A 523 -5.34 12.15 -15.18
N LEU A 524 -5.88 12.65 -14.06
CA LEU A 524 -6.92 13.68 -14.08
C LEU A 524 -6.41 14.99 -14.68
N ALA A 525 -5.24 15.48 -14.24
CA ALA A 525 -4.63 16.71 -14.75
C ALA A 525 -4.40 16.66 -16.27
N LYS A 526 -3.83 15.58 -16.79
CA LYS A 526 -3.60 15.36 -18.23
C LYS A 526 -4.89 15.33 -19.05
N ASN A 527 -6.01 14.94 -18.44
CA ASN A 527 -7.33 14.92 -19.07
C ASN A 527 -8.18 16.18 -18.75
N GLY A 528 -7.58 17.20 -18.11
CA GLY A 528 -8.25 18.45 -17.76
C GLY A 528 -9.41 18.28 -16.78
N LYS A 529 -9.32 17.30 -15.88
CA LYS A 529 -10.34 16.98 -14.87
C LYS A 529 -9.84 17.27 -13.46
N ARG A 530 -10.77 17.47 -12.53
CA ARG A 530 -10.52 17.75 -11.12
C ARG A 530 -11.24 16.74 -10.21
N TYR A 531 -10.83 16.67 -8.95
CA TYR A 531 -11.42 15.81 -7.94
C TYR A 531 -12.74 16.39 -7.41
N SER A 532 -12.79 17.71 -7.19
CA SER A 532 -13.83 18.30 -6.34
C SER A 532 -15.13 18.68 -7.04
N ASP A 533 -15.10 18.88 -8.36
CA ASP A 533 -16.20 19.47 -9.13
C ASP A 533 -17.06 18.45 -9.89
N GLY A 534 -16.77 17.15 -9.73
CA GLY A 534 -17.46 16.05 -10.42
C GLY A 534 -17.08 15.88 -11.90
N SER A 535 -16.19 16.72 -12.44
CA SER A 535 -15.77 16.66 -13.85
C SER A 535 -15.08 15.34 -14.23
N ALA A 536 -14.48 14.66 -13.24
CA ALA A 536 -13.80 13.38 -13.40
C ALA A 536 -14.72 12.14 -13.29
N ASN A 537 -16.01 12.28 -12.95
CA ASN A 537 -16.88 11.13 -12.65
C ASN A 537 -16.93 10.11 -13.81
N ASN A 538 -17.25 10.56 -15.02
CA ASN A 538 -17.33 9.70 -16.20
C ASN A 538 -15.96 9.13 -16.62
N LEU A 539 -14.90 9.95 -16.55
CA LEU A 539 -13.53 9.49 -16.86
C LEU A 539 -13.11 8.38 -15.89
N THR A 540 -13.43 8.53 -14.61
CA THR A 540 -13.11 7.55 -13.56
C THR A 540 -13.87 6.26 -13.79
N HIS A 541 -15.17 6.34 -14.08
CA HIS A 541 -15.96 5.16 -14.42
C HIS A 541 -15.36 4.41 -15.60
N LYS A 542 -15.11 5.08 -16.73
CA LYS A 542 -14.50 4.48 -17.92
C LYS A 542 -13.12 3.84 -17.63
N THR A 543 -12.29 4.52 -16.84
CA THR A 543 -10.95 4.04 -16.48
C THR A 543 -11.03 2.76 -15.64
N PHE A 544 -11.88 2.75 -14.62
CA PHE A 544 -11.98 1.62 -13.68
C PHE A 544 -12.82 0.46 -14.23
N GLU A 545 -13.73 0.72 -15.16
CA GLU A 545 -14.35 -0.32 -15.98
C GLU A 545 -13.28 -1.10 -16.76
N ALA A 546 -12.42 -0.40 -17.50
CA ALA A 546 -11.36 -1.03 -18.30
C ALA A 546 -10.41 -1.86 -17.43
N ILE A 547 -9.96 -1.29 -16.30
CA ILE A 547 -9.08 -1.99 -15.36
C ILE A 547 -9.71 -3.30 -14.91
N GLN A 548 -10.93 -3.28 -14.38
CA GLN A 548 -11.54 -4.50 -13.84
C GLN A 548 -11.90 -5.50 -14.94
N TYR A 549 -12.40 -5.03 -16.07
CA TYR A 549 -12.71 -5.89 -17.21
C TYR A 549 -11.47 -6.67 -17.67
N TYR A 550 -10.35 -5.98 -17.90
CA TYR A 550 -9.12 -6.63 -18.36
C TYR A 550 -8.46 -7.50 -17.29
N LEU A 551 -8.56 -7.14 -16.01
CA LEU A 551 -8.10 -8.00 -14.91
C LEU A 551 -8.89 -9.32 -14.86
N LEU A 552 -10.22 -9.25 -14.92
CA LEU A 552 -11.08 -10.43 -14.93
C LEU A 552 -10.84 -11.28 -16.17
N LYS A 553 -10.70 -10.66 -17.34
CA LYS A 553 -10.35 -11.34 -18.59
C LYS A 553 -9.01 -12.05 -18.47
N ALA A 554 -7.96 -11.40 -17.97
CA ALA A 554 -6.65 -12.01 -17.79
C ALA A 554 -6.69 -13.22 -16.84
N SER A 555 -7.43 -13.14 -15.73
CA SER A 555 -7.57 -14.26 -14.79
C SER A 555 -8.47 -15.37 -15.31
N ASN A 556 -9.47 -15.07 -16.14
CA ASN A 556 -10.29 -16.06 -16.84
C ASN A 556 -9.48 -16.82 -17.90
N GLU A 557 -8.65 -16.13 -18.69
CA GLU A 557 -7.73 -16.77 -19.63
C GLU A 557 -6.70 -17.65 -18.89
N LEU A 558 -6.18 -17.18 -17.76
CA LEU A 558 -5.29 -17.99 -16.93
C LEU A 558 -5.99 -19.21 -16.32
N ALA A 559 -7.28 -19.11 -15.98
CA ALA A 559 -8.09 -20.25 -15.53
C ALA A 559 -8.30 -21.29 -16.63
N LYS A 560 -8.47 -20.88 -17.89
CA LYS A 560 -8.55 -21.80 -19.04
C LYS A 560 -7.24 -22.59 -19.23
N GLU A 561 -6.11 -21.96 -18.96
CA GLU A 561 -4.78 -22.57 -19.11
C GLU A 561 -4.41 -23.47 -17.93
N GLN A 562 -4.65 -23.02 -16.69
CA GLN A 562 -4.08 -23.63 -15.48
C GLN A 562 -5.13 -24.08 -14.45
N GLY A 563 -6.42 -23.94 -14.78
CA GLY A 563 -7.54 -24.18 -13.88
C GLY A 563 -7.86 -22.99 -12.98
N ALA A 564 -9.14 -22.84 -12.66
CA ALA A 564 -9.63 -21.88 -11.66
C ALA A 564 -9.04 -22.18 -10.26
N CYS A 565 -9.06 -21.19 -9.36
CA CYS A 565 -8.64 -21.43 -7.98
C CYS A 565 -9.52 -22.50 -7.30
N PRO A 566 -8.95 -23.31 -6.37
CA PRO A 566 -9.67 -24.40 -5.72
C PRO A 566 -10.99 -24.01 -5.06
N TRP A 567 -11.09 -22.81 -4.48
CA TRP A 567 -12.29 -22.32 -3.79
C TRP A 567 -13.08 -21.30 -4.61
N PHE A 568 -12.97 -21.35 -5.94
CA PHE A 568 -13.74 -20.48 -6.84
C PHE A 568 -15.25 -20.60 -6.60
N ASN A 569 -15.74 -21.78 -6.24
CA ASN A 569 -17.16 -22.03 -5.94
C ASN A 569 -17.72 -21.22 -4.76
N GLU A 570 -16.88 -20.64 -3.91
CA GLU A 570 -17.29 -19.77 -2.79
C GLU A 570 -17.44 -18.29 -3.22
N THR A 571 -17.23 -17.98 -4.50
CA THR A 571 -17.31 -16.63 -5.04
C THR A 571 -18.69 -16.31 -5.62
N THR A 572 -19.05 -15.03 -5.64
CA THR A 572 -20.20 -14.53 -6.41
C THR A 572 -19.98 -14.70 -7.92
N TYR A 573 -18.71 -14.64 -8.36
CA TYR A 573 -18.30 -14.94 -9.74
C TYR A 573 -18.72 -16.33 -10.21
N ALA A 574 -18.59 -17.36 -9.38
CA ALA A 574 -19.03 -18.71 -9.73
C ALA A 574 -20.55 -18.81 -9.98
N LYS A 575 -21.33 -17.90 -9.40
CA LYS A 575 -22.78 -17.77 -9.63
C LYS A 575 -23.11 -16.88 -10.83
N GLY A 576 -22.09 -16.41 -11.56
CA GLY A 576 -22.25 -15.49 -12.68
C GLY A 576 -22.62 -14.08 -12.25
N ILE A 577 -22.34 -13.67 -11.00
CA ILE A 577 -22.59 -12.31 -10.49
C ILE A 577 -21.28 -11.52 -10.62
N LEU A 578 -21.36 -10.33 -11.19
CA LEU A 578 -20.24 -9.44 -11.47
C LEU A 578 -20.34 -8.15 -10.62
N PRO A 579 -19.24 -7.38 -10.49
CA PRO A 579 -19.26 -6.09 -9.77
C PRO A 579 -20.33 -5.13 -10.32
N ILE A 580 -20.57 -5.16 -11.63
CA ILE A 580 -21.59 -4.35 -12.31
C ILE A 580 -23.04 -4.69 -11.89
N ASP A 581 -23.28 -5.80 -11.19
CA ASP A 581 -24.64 -6.17 -10.76
C ASP A 581 -24.94 -5.72 -9.33
N THR A 582 -23.92 -5.64 -8.48
CA THR A 582 -24.04 -5.54 -7.02
C THR A 582 -23.62 -4.18 -6.43
N TYR A 583 -23.14 -3.26 -7.27
CA TYR A 583 -22.74 -1.92 -6.82
C TYR A 583 -23.91 -1.12 -6.20
N LYS A 584 -23.55 -0.13 -5.38
CA LYS A 584 -24.52 0.77 -4.73
C LYS A 584 -25.23 1.65 -5.76
N LYS A 585 -26.54 1.47 -5.93
CA LYS A 585 -27.34 2.14 -6.98
C LYS A 585 -27.36 3.67 -6.92
N ASP A 586 -27.10 4.28 -5.78
CA ASP A 586 -26.96 5.74 -5.67
C ASP A 586 -25.86 6.33 -6.58
N LEU A 587 -24.92 5.51 -7.06
CA LEU A 587 -23.92 5.93 -8.03
C LEU A 587 -24.54 6.38 -9.37
N ASP A 588 -25.66 5.80 -9.78
CA ASP A 588 -26.32 6.13 -11.07
C ASP A 588 -26.81 7.59 -11.11
N ALA A 589 -26.94 8.25 -9.95
CA ALA A 589 -27.31 9.66 -9.85
C ALA A 589 -26.14 10.63 -10.09
N ILE A 590 -24.89 10.15 -10.05
CA ILE A 590 -23.68 10.99 -10.14
C ILE A 590 -22.77 10.63 -11.33
N VAL A 591 -23.06 9.54 -12.06
CA VAL A 591 -22.30 9.11 -13.24
C VAL A 591 -23.23 8.49 -14.28
N ASN A 592 -23.08 8.88 -15.54
CA ASN A 592 -23.91 8.41 -16.66
C ASN A 592 -23.09 7.77 -17.80
N GLU A 593 -21.81 7.47 -17.54
CA GLU A 593 -20.94 6.78 -18.49
C GLU A 593 -21.47 5.35 -18.75
N PRO A 594 -21.70 4.96 -20.02
CA PRO A 594 -22.10 3.59 -20.36
C PRO A 594 -20.92 2.64 -20.17
N LEU A 595 -21.21 1.33 -20.09
CA LEU A 595 -20.19 0.30 -20.17
C LEU A 595 -19.70 0.17 -21.63
N HIS A 596 -18.39 0.11 -21.83
CA HIS A 596 -17.75 0.03 -23.16
C HIS A 596 -17.28 -1.38 -23.53
N TYR A 597 -17.24 -2.30 -22.56
CA TYR A 597 -16.75 -3.67 -22.77
C TYR A 597 -17.88 -4.70 -22.72
N ASP A 598 -17.68 -5.87 -23.37
CA ASP A 598 -18.66 -6.95 -23.39
C ASP A 598 -18.62 -7.78 -22.11
N TRP A 599 -19.28 -7.26 -21.07
CA TRP A 599 -19.38 -7.91 -19.76
C TRP A 599 -20.21 -9.18 -19.77
N GLU A 600 -21.17 -9.33 -20.69
CA GLU A 600 -22.02 -10.52 -20.76
C GLU A 600 -21.27 -11.69 -21.38
N GLN A 601 -20.47 -11.46 -22.42
CA GLN A 601 -19.55 -12.48 -22.93
C GLN A 601 -18.55 -12.91 -21.86
N LEU A 602 -17.98 -11.96 -21.11
CA LEU A 602 -17.07 -12.25 -20.02
C LEU A 602 -17.75 -13.04 -18.89
N ARG A 603 -19.00 -12.69 -18.53
CA ARG A 603 -19.83 -13.39 -17.54
C ARG A 603 -19.96 -14.87 -17.88
N GLU A 604 -20.34 -15.19 -19.11
CA GLU A 604 -20.50 -16.59 -19.54
C GLU A 604 -19.17 -17.33 -19.60
N SER A 605 -18.08 -16.65 -19.99
CA SER A 605 -16.74 -17.24 -19.95
C SER A 605 -16.28 -17.53 -18.52
N ILE A 606 -16.57 -16.64 -17.56
CA ILE A 606 -16.28 -16.84 -16.13
C ILE A 606 -17.11 -17.99 -15.56
N LYS A 607 -18.41 -18.10 -15.88
CA LYS A 607 -19.23 -19.23 -15.44
C LYS A 607 -18.71 -20.58 -15.97
N THR A 608 -18.20 -20.58 -17.20
CA THR A 608 -17.75 -21.80 -17.87
C THR A 608 -16.35 -22.23 -17.43
N HIS A 609 -15.40 -21.29 -17.31
CA HIS A 609 -13.98 -21.60 -17.08
C HIS A 609 -13.47 -21.16 -15.70
N GLY A 610 -14.24 -20.36 -14.98
CA GLY A 610 -13.88 -19.80 -13.69
C GLY A 610 -12.85 -18.67 -13.78
N LEU A 611 -12.28 -18.32 -12.63
CA LEU A 611 -11.18 -17.38 -12.49
C LEU A 611 -10.02 -18.06 -11.77
N ARG A 612 -8.79 -17.77 -12.20
CA ARG A 612 -7.59 -18.26 -11.53
C ARG A 612 -7.47 -17.66 -10.13
N ASN A 613 -8.00 -16.46 -9.93
CA ASN A 613 -7.86 -15.68 -8.70
C ASN A 613 -9.26 -15.26 -8.20
N SER A 614 -9.55 -15.42 -6.91
CA SER A 614 -10.84 -15.02 -6.33
C SER A 614 -11.02 -13.49 -6.23
N THR A 615 -9.92 -12.74 -6.22
CA THR A 615 -9.89 -11.27 -6.24
C THR A 615 -8.74 -10.81 -7.10
N LEU A 616 -8.88 -9.66 -7.74
CA LEU A 616 -7.89 -9.09 -8.64
C LEU A 616 -7.54 -7.65 -8.31
N SER A 617 -8.48 -6.84 -7.82
CA SER A 617 -8.27 -5.40 -7.64
C SER A 617 -8.42 -4.90 -6.20
N ALA A 618 -7.53 -3.99 -5.80
CA ALA A 618 -7.53 -3.29 -4.51
C ALA A 618 -6.71 -1.99 -4.61
N LEU A 619 -7.21 -0.85 -4.09
CA LEU A 619 -6.54 0.45 -4.26
C LEU A 619 -5.77 0.85 -2.99
N MET A 620 -4.48 0.48 -2.97
CA MET A 620 -3.53 0.80 -1.90
C MET A 620 -2.94 2.23 -2.05
N PRO A 621 -2.43 2.84 -0.97
CA PRO A 621 -1.91 4.22 -1.02
C PRO A 621 -0.58 4.38 -1.78
N SER A 622 0.22 3.31 -1.88
CA SER A 622 1.44 3.24 -2.71
C SER A 622 2.58 4.23 -2.40
N GLU A 623 2.68 4.75 -1.17
CA GLU A 623 3.61 5.82 -0.74
C GLU A 623 5.11 5.67 -1.13
N THR A 624 5.58 4.45 -1.42
CA THR A 624 6.99 4.17 -1.75
C THR A 624 7.18 3.71 -3.18
N SER A 625 6.27 2.90 -3.71
CA SER A 625 6.36 2.37 -5.07
C SER A 625 6.05 3.45 -6.11
N SER A 626 5.13 4.38 -5.82
CA SER A 626 4.87 5.56 -6.66
C SER A 626 6.12 6.42 -6.86
N GLN A 627 6.99 6.52 -5.85
CA GLN A 627 8.19 7.35 -5.93
C GLN A 627 9.19 6.84 -6.97
N ILE A 628 9.25 5.53 -7.19
CA ILE A 628 10.14 4.92 -8.18
C ILE A 628 9.81 5.42 -9.58
N SER A 629 8.52 5.49 -9.91
CA SER A 629 8.02 5.93 -11.21
C SER A 629 7.80 7.44 -11.29
N ASN A 630 8.29 8.20 -10.30
CA ASN A 630 7.97 9.61 -10.09
C ASN A 630 6.46 9.91 -10.11
N ALA A 631 5.60 8.99 -9.68
CA ALA A 631 4.15 9.12 -9.78
C ALA A 631 3.52 9.78 -8.54
N THR A 632 2.33 10.36 -8.72
CA THR A 632 1.44 10.71 -7.59
C THR A 632 0.92 9.44 -6.90
N ASN A 633 0.70 9.52 -5.58
CA ASN A 633 0.47 8.34 -4.72
C ASN A 633 -0.94 7.79 -4.87
N GLY A 634 -1.07 6.56 -5.37
CA GLY A 634 -2.36 5.88 -5.46
C GLY A 634 -3.39 6.70 -6.23
N ILE A 635 -4.53 6.96 -5.56
CA ILE A 635 -5.59 7.85 -6.05
C ILE A 635 -5.55 9.27 -5.46
N GLU A 636 -4.59 9.57 -4.59
CA GLU A 636 -4.59 10.77 -3.78
C GLU A 636 -4.13 12.02 -4.54
N PRO A 637 -4.80 13.17 -4.36
CA PRO A 637 -4.28 14.45 -4.85
C PRO A 637 -2.99 14.81 -4.10
N PRO A 638 -1.97 15.36 -4.77
CA PRO A 638 -0.72 15.75 -4.13
C PRO A 638 -0.95 16.90 -3.14
N ARG A 639 -0.24 16.89 -2.00
CA ARG A 639 -0.32 17.98 -1.00
C ARG A 639 0.22 19.31 -1.51
N GLY A 640 1.22 19.24 -2.39
CA GLY A 640 1.87 20.37 -3.03
C GLY A 640 2.60 19.91 -4.29
N TYR A 641 3.06 20.85 -5.10
CA TYR A 641 3.79 20.55 -6.33
C TYR A 641 5.15 19.90 -6.07
N VAL A 642 5.77 20.22 -4.94
CA VAL A 642 6.99 19.57 -4.46
C VAL A 642 6.67 18.88 -3.14
N SER A 643 6.78 17.56 -3.13
CA SER A 643 6.71 16.79 -1.89
C SER A 643 8.09 16.77 -1.23
N ILE A 644 8.10 17.02 0.08
CA ILE A 644 9.29 17.06 0.92
C ILE A 644 9.23 15.84 1.84
N LYS A 645 10.30 15.04 1.85
CA LYS A 645 10.46 13.93 2.80
C LYS A 645 11.81 14.01 3.50
N ALA A 646 11.78 13.83 4.82
CA ALA A 646 13.00 13.61 5.57
C ALA A 646 13.59 12.22 5.26
N SER A 647 14.89 12.17 5.04
CA SER A 647 15.70 10.95 4.94
C SER A 647 16.95 11.11 5.81
N LYS A 648 17.61 9.99 6.12
CA LYS A 648 18.92 9.99 6.80
C LYS A 648 19.97 10.80 6.01
N ASP A 649 19.82 10.85 4.68
CA ASP A 649 20.73 11.56 3.77
C ASP A 649 20.35 13.05 3.56
N GLY A 650 19.30 13.54 4.22
CA GLY A 650 18.79 14.90 4.08
C GLY A 650 17.37 14.98 3.55
N ILE A 651 16.99 16.15 3.06
CA ILE A 651 15.65 16.42 2.53
C ILE A 651 15.55 15.89 1.10
N LEU A 652 14.61 14.98 0.87
CA LEU A 652 14.23 14.51 -0.46
C LEU A 652 13.09 15.37 -0.99
N ARG A 653 13.35 16.06 -2.10
CA ARG A 653 12.33 16.80 -2.86
C ARG A 653 11.94 15.99 -4.08
N GLN A 654 10.64 15.88 -4.33
CA GLN A 654 10.09 15.24 -5.51
C GLN A 654 9.00 16.13 -6.11
N VAL A 655 9.17 16.51 -7.37
CA VAL A 655 8.23 17.37 -8.09
C VAL A 655 7.16 16.49 -8.77
N VAL A 656 5.91 16.94 -8.78
CA VAL A 656 4.83 16.24 -9.49
C VAL A 656 5.14 16.07 -10.98
N PRO A 657 4.70 14.97 -11.63
CA PRO A 657 4.91 14.75 -13.06
C PRO A 657 4.44 15.90 -13.94
N ASP A 658 5.28 16.25 -14.92
CA ASP A 658 4.99 17.24 -15.95
C ASP A 658 4.52 18.60 -15.38
N TYR A 659 5.14 19.00 -14.27
CA TYR A 659 4.79 20.24 -13.57
C TYR A 659 4.80 21.46 -14.50
N GLU A 660 5.79 21.57 -15.40
CA GLU A 660 5.95 22.72 -16.30
C GLU A 660 4.71 22.98 -17.17
N HIS A 661 4.05 21.92 -17.65
CA HIS A 661 2.86 22.02 -18.52
C HIS A 661 1.54 21.90 -17.76
N LEU A 662 1.51 21.19 -16.62
CA LEU A 662 0.27 20.81 -15.94
C LEU A 662 0.06 21.47 -14.58
N LYS A 663 0.94 22.38 -14.12
CA LYS A 663 0.79 23.05 -12.80
C LYS A 663 -0.61 23.59 -12.52
N ASP A 664 -1.27 24.19 -13.52
CA ASP A 664 -2.59 24.80 -13.39
C ASP A 664 -3.73 23.76 -13.53
N ALA A 665 -3.43 22.60 -14.14
CA ALA A 665 -4.36 21.50 -14.34
C ALA A 665 -4.46 20.58 -13.10
N TYR A 666 -3.40 20.49 -12.29
CA TYR A 666 -3.48 19.80 -11.01
C TYR A 666 -4.49 20.50 -10.08
N GLU A 667 -5.13 19.70 -9.24
CA GLU A 667 -5.83 20.15 -8.04
C GLU A 667 -5.08 19.57 -6.83
N LEU A 668 -4.47 20.45 -6.04
CA LEU A 668 -3.77 20.06 -4.82
C LEU A 668 -4.76 19.70 -3.71
N LEU A 669 -4.34 18.87 -2.76
CA LEU A 669 -5.18 18.38 -1.67
C LEU A 669 -5.93 19.51 -0.94
N TRP A 670 -5.22 20.58 -0.61
CA TRP A 670 -5.76 21.71 0.15
C TRP A 670 -6.38 22.80 -0.72
N GLU A 671 -6.51 22.59 -2.03
CA GLU A 671 -7.31 23.45 -2.92
C GLU A 671 -8.77 22.99 -2.92
N MET A 672 -9.00 21.67 -2.81
CA MET A 672 -10.34 21.07 -2.81
C MET A 672 -11.29 21.74 -1.78
N PRO A 673 -12.49 22.22 -2.18
CA PRO A 673 -13.49 22.84 -1.30
C PRO A 673 -13.90 21.96 -0.12
N ASN A 674 -14.09 20.67 -0.36
CA ASN A 674 -14.62 19.67 0.58
C ASN A 674 -14.30 18.25 0.07
N ASN A 675 -14.77 17.23 0.80
CA ASN A 675 -14.54 15.81 0.45
C ASN A 675 -15.55 15.23 -0.57
N ASP A 676 -16.63 15.95 -0.93
CA ASP A 676 -17.75 15.34 -1.65
C ASP A 676 -17.34 14.80 -3.03
N GLY A 677 -16.62 15.60 -3.84
CA GLY A 677 -16.15 15.16 -5.15
C GLY A 677 -15.19 13.96 -5.09
N TYR A 678 -14.22 13.98 -4.18
CA TYR A 678 -13.32 12.84 -3.97
C TYR A 678 -14.08 11.57 -3.52
N LEU A 679 -15.01 11.68 -2.57
CA LEU A 679 -15.80 10.54 -2.10
C LEU A 679 -16.74 9.98 -3.20
N GLN A 680 -17.24 10.83 -4.10
CA GLN A 680 -17.94 10.40 -5.31
C GLN A 680 -17.02 9.57 -6.21
N LEU A 681 -15.81 10.04 -6.48
CA LEU A 681 -14.83 9.29 -7.28
C LEU A 681 -14.49 7.94 -6.64
N VAL A 682 -14.27 7.91 -5.33
CA VAL A 682 -14.04 6.64 -4.58
C VAL A 682 -15.23 5.70 -4.74
N GLY A 683 -16.48 6.20 -4.62
CA GLY A 683 -17.67 5.38 -4.86
C GLY A 683 -17.73 4.83 -6.28
N ILE A 684 -17.40 5.64 -7.29
CA ILE A 684 -17.36 5.23 -8.70
C ILE A 684 -16.28 4.18 -8.94
N MET A 685 -15.08 4.33 -8.36
CA MET A 685 -14.04 3.31 -8.41
C MET A 685 -14.54 2.02 -7.74
N GLN A 686 -15.16 2.14 -6.56
CA GLN A 686 -15.60 1.00 -5.76
C GLN A 686 -16.61 0.11 -6.48
N LYS A 687 -17.39 0.64 -7.43
CA LYS A 687 -18.29 -0.14 -8.32
C LYS A 687 -17.61 -1.31 -9.03
N PHE A 688 -16.34 -1.15 -9.36
CA PHE A 688 -15.57 -2.14 -10.13
C PHE A 688 -14.56 -2.89 -9.27
N ILE A 689 -14.09 -2.31 -8.16
CA ILE A 689 -13.04 -2.89 -7.33
C ILE A 689 -13.57 -4.07 -6.49
N ASP A 690 -12.91 -5.22 -6.60
CA ASP A 690 -13.21 -6.46 -5.86
C ASP A 690 -13.19 -6.22 -4.35
N GLN A 691 -12.08 -5.66 -3.89
CA GLN A 691 -11.80 -5.44 -2.48
C GLN A 691 -12.23 -4.02 -2.08
N SER A 692 -11.33 -3.22 -1.52
CA SER A 692 -11.60 -1.86 -1.05
C SER A 692 -10.53 -0.87 -1.50
N ILE A 693 -10.62 0.34 -0.95
CA ILE A 693 -9.85 1.53 -1.34
C ILE A 693 -9.40 2.22 -0.06
N SER A 694 -8.12 2.56 0.04
CA SER A 694 -7.58 3.35 1.16
C SER A 694 -8.03 4.82 1.08
N ALA A 695 -9.32 5.07 1.20
CA ALA A 695 -9.94 6.39 0.99
C ALA A 695 -9.71 7.32 2.17
N ASN A 696 -9.17 8.51 1.92
CA ASN A 696 -8.90 9.50 2.97
C ASN A 696 -10.02 10.54 3.09
N THR A 697 -10.14 11.17 4.25
CA THR A 697 -10.95 12.38 4.44
C THR A 697 -10.07 13.53 4.92
N ASN A 698 -10.28 14.73 4.38
CA ASN A 698 -9.37 15.84 4.53
C ASN A 698 -10.12 17.08 5.00
N TYR A 699 -9.57 17.77 6.00
CA TYR A 699 -10.20 18.96 6.57
C TYR A 699 -9.16 20.05 6.81
N ASP A 700 -9.39 21.22 6.24
CA ASP A 700 -8.62 22.43 6.52
C ASP A 700 -9.41 23.30 7.51
N PRO A 701 -8.97 23.41 8.78
CA PRO A 701 -9.69 24.18 9.80
C PRO A 701 -9.91 25.65 9.41
N SER A 702 -9.03 26.25 8.58
CA SER A 702 -9.15 27.65 8.15
C SER A 702 -10.40 27.93 7.32
N ARG A 703 -11.01 26.90 6.74
CA ARG A 703 -12.24 26.99 5.93
C ARG A 703 -13.51 26.98 6.76
N PHE A 704 -13.41 26.76 8.07
CA PHE A 704 -14.55 26.68 8.97
C PHE A 704 -14.56 27.84 9.98
N PRO A 705 -15.76 28.29 10.40
CA PRO A 705 -15.87 29.33 11.42
C PRO A 705 -15.09 28.98 12.68
N SER A 706 -14.36 29.96 13.22
CA SER A 706 -13.51 29.80 14.42
C SER A 706 -12.36 28.79 14.29
N GLY A 707 -11.97 28.39 13.08
CA GLY A 707 -10.86 27.47 12.88
C GLY A 707 -11.12 26.06 13.40
N LYS A 708 -12.38 25.61 13.43
CA LYS A 708 -12.78 24.31 13.99
C LYS A 708 -13.69 23.56 13.03
N VAL A 709 -13.32 22.33 12.70
CA VAL A 709 -14.13 21.44 11.86
C VAL A 709 -15.39 21.00 12.63
N PRO A 710 -16.60 21.30 12.15
CA PRO A 710 -17.83 20.93 12.85
C PRO A 710 -18.06 19.42 12.84
N MET A 711 -18.53 18.85 13.95
CA MET A 711 -18.94 17.44 14.02
C MET A 711 -20.01 17.10 12.98
N GLN A 712 -20.92 18.03 12.70
CA GLN A 712 -21.94 17.87 11.65
C GLN A 712 -21.31 17.63 10.26
N GLN A 713 -20.20 18.30 9.93
CA GLN A 713 -19.49 18.08 8.68
C GLN A 713 -18.85 16.69 8.65
N LEU A 714 -18.19 16.29 9.74
CA LEU A 714 -17.57 14.97 9.86
C LEU A 714 -18.60 13.84 9.66
N LEU A 715 -19.77 13.95 10.30
CA LEU A 715 -20.85 12.98 10.19
C LEU A 715 -21.52 13.01 8.80
N LYS A 716 -21.66 14.19 8.18
CA LYS A 716 -22.15 14.31 6.80
C LYS A 716 -21.24 13.54 5.85
N ASP A 717 -19.92 13.78 5.90
CA ASP A 717 -18.98 13.15 4.97
C ASP A 717 -18.89 11.62 5.19
N LEU A 718 -19.02 11.16 6.44
CA LEU A 718 -19.17 9.74 6.77
C LEU A 718 -20.42 9.12 6.13
N LEU A 719 -21.58 9.81 6.22
CA LEU A 719 -22.83 9.38 5.61
C LEU A 719 -22.78 9.46 4.07
N THR A 720 -22.09 10.46 3.50
CA THR A 720 -21.84 10.56 2.06
C THR A 720 -21.05 9.35 1.56
N ALA A 721 -19.97 8.99 2.25
CA ALA A 721 -19.17 7.81 1.92
C ALA A 721 -20.04 6.53 1.95
N TYR A 722 -20.86 6.36 2.99
CA TYR A 722 -21.81 5.25 3.07
C TYR A 722 -22.84 5.29 1.92
N LYS A 723 -23.44 6.44 1.62
CA LYS A 723 -24.45 6.60 0.57
C LYS A 723 -23.94 6.10 -0.79
N PHE A 724 -22.69 6.41 -1.13
CA PHE A 724 -22.05 6.02 -2.39
C PHE A 724 -21.34 4.67 -2.36
N GLY A 725 -21.57 3.85 -1.32
CA GLY A 725 -21.09 2.46 -1.29
C GLY A 725 -19.61 2.32 -0.96
N VAL A 726 -18.97 3.36 -0.41
CA VAL A 726 -17.57 3.27 0.04
C VAL A 726 -17.48 2.21 1.14
N LYS A 727 -16.56 1.25 0.97
CA LYS A 727 -16.37 0.12 1.90
C LYS A 727 -15.57 0.51 3.14
N THR A 728 -14.54 1.35 3.00
CA THR A 728 -13.68 1.75 4.13
C THR A 728 -13.27 3.22 4.06
N LEU A 729 -12.94 3.80 5.23
CA LEU A 729 -12.28 5.10 5.35
C LEU A 729 -10.98 4.94 6.13
N TYR A 730 -9.87 5.29 5.49
CA TYR A 730 -8.52 5.23 6.00
C TYR A 730 -8.17 6.51 6.77
N TYR A 731 -7.11 7.26 6.44
CA TYR A 731 -6.71 8.42 7.23
C TYR A 731 -7.76 9.53 7.22
N GLN A 732 -7.82 10.25 8.34
CA GLN A 732 -8.33 11.61 8.36
C GLN A 732 -7.14 12.56 8.45
N ASN A 733 -6.94 13.40 7.44
CA ASN A 733 -5.93 14.44 7.44
C ASN A 733 -6.54 15.77 7.89
N THR A 734 -5.88 16.44 8.83
CA THR A 734 -6.24 17.80 9.25
C THR A 734 -5.06 18.71 8.95
N ARG A 735 -5.28 19.84 8.30
CA ARG A 735 -4.22 20.82 8.04
C ARG A 735 -3.85 21.52 9.34
N ASP A 736 -2.57 21.49 9.71
CA ASP A 736 -2.01 22.04 10.94
C ASP A 736 -1.79 23.56 10.89
N GLY A 737 -1.92 24.17 9.71
CA GLY A 737 -1.82 25.63 9.53
C GLY A 737 -0.40 26.16 9.63
N ALA A 738 0.60 25.28 9.83
CA ALA A 738 1.94 25.60 9.38
C ALA A 738 1.82 25.79 7.87
N GLU A 739 2.13 26.98 7.37
CA GLU A 739 2.47 27.08 5.96
C GLU A 739 3.50 25.99 5.73
N ASP A 740 3.24 25.05 4.83
CA ASP A 740 4.28 24.21 4.25
C ASP A 740 5.26 25.22 3.65
N ALA A 741 6.19 25.73 4.46
CA ALA A 741 7.13 26.78 4.11
C ALA A 741 8.11 26.12 3.14
N GLN A 742 7.63 26.01 1.90
CA GLN A 742 8.26 25.30 0.79
C GLN A 742 9.49 26.06 0.28
N ASP A 743 9.69 27.30 0.74
CA ASP A 743 10.74 28.17 0.22
C ASP A 743 11.95 28.37 1.15
N ASP A 744 11.92 28.09 2.48
CA ASP A 744 13.11 28.28 3.34
C ASP A 744 13.09 27.42 4.63
N LEU A 745 13.53 26.16 4.55
CA LEU A 745 13.97 25.40 5.73
C LEU A 745 15.50 25.47 5.84
N ALA A 746 16.00 26.47 6.58
CA ALA A 746 17.38 26.45 7.07
C ALA A 746 17.54 25.31 8.11
N PRO A 747 18.66 24.58 8.12
CA PRO A 747 18.83 23.42 8.99
C PRO A 747 18.96 23.86 10.46
N SER A 748 17.90 23.68 11.25
CA SER A 748 17.98 23.75 12.72
C SER A 748 18.35 22.38 13.31
N ILE A 749 19.20 22.44 14.33
CA ILE A 749 19.92 21.36 15.00
C ILE A 749 18.99 20.24 15.54
N GLN A 750 19.52 19.01 15.47
CA GLN A 750 18.98 17.72 15.92
C GLN A 750 18.19 17.75 17.24
N ASP A 751 17.03 17.10 17.23
CA ASP A 751 16.45 16.45 18.40
C ASP A 751 16.03 15.03 17.99
N ASP A 752 16.78 14.03 18.47
CA ASP A 752 16.68 12.62 18.11
C ASP A 752 15.43 11.99 18.77
N GLY A 753 14.31 12.00 18.04
CA GLY A 753 13.07 11.41 18.54
C GLY A 753 12.01 11.16 17.46
N CYS A 754 12.34 10.47 16.36
CA CYS A 754 11.31 10.00 15.41
C CYS A 754 11.78 8.88 14.48
N GLU A 755 11.49 7.61 14.83
CA GLU A 755 11.70 6.44 13.96
C GLU A 755 10.39 5.90 13.33
N SER A 756 9.25 6.56 13.51
CA SER A 756 8.06 6.25 12.72
C SER A 756 7.96 7.24 11.57
N GLY A 757 8.00 6.78 10.33
CA GLY A 757 7.80 7.57 9.10
C GLY A 757 6.41 8.20 8.94
N ALA A 758 5.85 8.74 10.02
CA ALA A 758 4.82 9.74 10.02
C ALA A 758 5.52 11.05 10.36
N CYS A 759 5.51 12.02 9.43
CA CYS A 759 5.83 13.40 9.79
C CYS A 759 4.96 13.78 11.00
N LYS A 760 5.53 14.59 11.91
CA LYS A 760 4.76 15.22 13.00
C LYS A 760 3.45 15.77 12.42
N ILE A 761 2.34 15.34 13.01
CA ILE A 761 0.99 15.89 12.82
C ILE A 761 0.88 17.14 13.69
#